data_AF-A0A1D1V1D9-F1
#
_entry.id   AF-A0A1D1V1D9-F1
#
_cell.length_a   1.000
_cell.length_b   1.000
_cell.length_c   1.000
_cell.angle_alpha   90.00
_cell.angle_beta   90.00
_cell.angle_gamma   90.00
#
_symmetry.space_group_name_H-M   'P 1'
#
loop_
_entity.id
_entity.type
_entity.pdbx_description
1 polymer ?
#
loop_
_entity_poly.entity_id
_entity_poly.type
_entity_poly.pdbx_seq_one_letter_code
_entity_poly.pdbx_strand_id
1 'polypeptide(L)'
;MLPVPAWTPRRKDGIWILLVALIYYGIVSPTTASHVPAMSTREKRQLRDQVKNMFLHGYHSYMDHAFPADELMPLSCKGRFRSQGIGRGDVDDAMGNYSLTLVDTLDTLVLLNEFAEFERAVRLVIDTVHFDKDIVVSVFETNIRMLGGLLAAHVLAVEVQRKRGEMLWYQNELLDLSKDLGHVLLEAFSSSTGVPYPRVNLKFGLNNGLDKQRHTCAACAGTMILEFAALSRLTGDPIFEQKSRLAMDYIWSRRHSSSGLVGHIIDVDSGDWIRRESGIGAGSDSYYEYVLKSYILLGDETYLHRFHRHYEALMKYVLKGSRMMDVHMHQPAFTSKAYLDALIAFFPGLQVLYGDVELAKESFKLLYKVVQRYNFLPEAFTPEPDLRMYWSESYLRPEYIESAYFLYTATKDSFYLNVGKELVSSLEQYSRVACGYAALKDTGSGLHDDRMDSFFLAETLKYLYLLFSEPADLLVDLHDYVFTTEAHLLPLHLARKNLTASTRHSFQMLLQEDVPLSSCPHSHIQQPFSSLWKSPEIVLKDMSSLTASEDGEVQLEQCSQQSGAINPLSQTLIQQLAKFRTRTIAAAEVNWDNPEHVLLLTEMGISMVRRENGHILLSQDATKAKSVGLAAEGMILMQELIQSFRAPPNQLLTANVLLSSRQGSFNTTLKASPAQFGLPLTKEIGVEGTLAFAGEPVEGCVGGSQGLEELEGKVAVVMRGGCMFSDKARVVEEAGAIAMVVLDNKAGSSFKAGPPFAMSGDPHSHGLKAITIPAVFLFDQEAQVLRQAVENYPDLRVAFFSD
;
A
#
# COMPACT_ATOMS: atom_id res chain seq x y z
N MET A 1 -66.37 -30.99 -38.35
CA MET A 1 -66.54 -32.07 -39.34
C MET A 1 -65.37 -32.05 -40.30
N LEU A 2 -64.45 -33.03 -40.20
CA LEU A 2 -63.59 -33.62 -41.27
C LEU A 2 -62.73 -32.64 -42.14
N PRO A 3 -61.78 -33.11 -43.00
CA PRO A 3 -60.36 -33.20 -42.67
C PRO A 3 -59.41 -32.53 -43.71
N VAL A 4 -58.10 -32.58 -43.38
CA VAL A 4 -56.83 -32.37 -44.12
C VAL A 4 -56.88 -32.24 -45.66
N PRO A 5 -55.94 -31.46 -46.27
CA PRO A 5 -54.88 -32.17 -46.98
C PRO A 5 -53.46 -31.61 -46.76
N ALA A 6 -52.52 -32.54 -46.70
CA ALA A 6 -51.09 -32.34 -46.56
C ALA A 6 -50.49 -31.67 -47.81
N TRP A 7 -49.60 -30.70 -47.58
CA TRP A 7 -48.73 -30.13 -48.61
C TRP A 7 -47.28 -30.54 -48.34
N THR A 8 -46.70 -31.27 -49.28
CA THR A 8 -45.28 -31.62 -49.34
C THR A 8 -44.49 -30.54 -50.09
N PRO A 9 -43.47 -29.91 -49.49
CA PRO A 9 -42.53 -29.09 -50.25
C PRO A 9 -41.41 -29.94 -50.87
N ARG A 10 -40.97 -29.48 -52.03
CA ARG A 10 -40.11 -30.19 -52.98
C ARG A 10 -38.64 -30.18 -52.56
N ARG A 11 -37.93 -31.19 -53.07
CA ARG A 11 -36.53 -31.60 -52.83
C ARG A 11 -35.43 -30.62 -53.33
N LYS A 12 -35.68 -29.31 -53.35
CA LYS A 12 -34.69 -28.29 -53.83
C LYS A 12 -34.40 -27.14 -52.86
N ASP A 13 -35.08 -27.08 -51.70
CA ASP A 13 -34.83 -26.03 -50.69
C ASP A 13 -33.87 -26.47 -49.57
N GLY A 14 -33.52 -27.77 -49.52
CA GLY A 14 -32.61 -28.32 -48.50
C GLY A 14 -31.14 -27.87 -48.68
N ILE A 15 -30.71 -27.57 -49.91
CA ILE A 15 -29.32 -27.18 -50.18
C ILE A 15 -29.06 -25.73 -49.75
N TRP A 16 -30.05 -24.84 -49.90
CA TRP A 16 -29.94 -23.44 -49.46
C TRP A 16 -30.03 -23.32 -47.93
N ILE A 17 -30.86 -24.12 -47.27
CA ILE A 17 -30.94 -24.14 -45.79
C ILE A 17 -29.67 -24.75 -45.18
N LEU A 18 -29.09 -25.79 -45.81
CA LEU A 18 -27.79 -26.35 -45.37
C LEU A 18 -26.62 -25.38 -45.60
N LEU A 19 -26.59 -24.64 -46.71
CA LEU A 19 -25.55 -23.65 -46.98
C LEU A 19 -25.66 -22.44 -46.04
N VAL A 20 -26.86 -21.94 -45.76
CA VAL A 20 -27.06 -20.84 -44.80
C VAL A 20 -26.78 -21.30 -43.37
N ALA A 21 -27.15 -22.53 -43.00
CA ALA A 21 -26.79 -23.11 -41.70
C ALA A 21 -25.28 -23.36 -41.56
N LEU A 22 -24.58 -23.78 -42.61
CA LEU A 22 -23.12 -23.96 -42.63
C LEU A 22 -22.37 -22.63 -42.60
N ILE A 23 -22.90 -21.58 -43.23
CA ILE A 23 -22.36 -20.21 -43.15
C ILE A 23 -22.63 -19.62 -41.75
N TYR A 24 -23.79 -19.88 -41.15
CA TYR A 24 -24.10 -19.44 -39.78
C TYR A 24 -23.28 -20.20 -38.72
N TYR A 25 -23.03 -21.50 -38.91
CA TYR A 25 -22.10 -22.28 -38.07
C TYR A 25 -20.62 -21.91 -38.31
N GLY A 26 -20.27 -21.46 -39.52
CA GLY A 26 -18.94 -20.96 -39.85
C GLY A 26 -18.65 -19.56 -39.29
N ILE A 27 -19.67 -18.72 -39.12
CA ILE A 27 -19.55 -17.36 -38.58
C ILE A 27 -19.77 -17.31 -37.06
N VAL A 28 -20.48 -18.30 -36.49
CA VAL A 28 -20.58 -18.51 -35.04
C VAL A 28 -19.77 -19.76 -34.66
N SER A 29 -18.49 -19.77 -35.00
CA SER A 29 -17.56 -20.50 -34.15
C SER A 29 -17.56 -19.78 -32.82
N PRO A 30 -17.79 -20.47 -31.67
CA PRO A 30 -17.36 -19.90 -30.41
C PRO A 30 -15.90 -19.54 -30.62
N THR A 31 -15.53 -18.29 -30.37
CA THR A 31 -14.14 -17.98 -30.05
C THR A 31 -13.79 -18.94 -28.94
N THR A 32 -13.14 -20.04 -29.28
CA THR A 32 -12.54 -20.94 -28.31
C THR A 32 -11.63 -20.01 -27.54
N ALA A 33 -11.98 -19.76 -26.27
CA ALA A 33 -11.08 -19.12 -25.34
C ALA A 33 -9.73 -19.79 -25.57
N SER A 34 -8.74 -19.02 -25.98
CA SER A 34 -7.41 -19.53 -26.30
C SER A 34 -6.91 -20.25 -25.05
N HIS A 35 -7.10 -21.57 -25.01
CA HIS A 35 -6.59 -22.40 -23.93
C HIS A 35 -5.08 -22.32 -24.09
N VAL A 36 -4.46 -21.52 -23.22
CA VAL A 36 -3.00 -21.49 -23.12
C VAL A 36 -2.58 -22.93 -22.83
N PRO A 37 -1.79 -23.57 -23.72
CA PRO A 37 -1.45 -24.97 -23.55
C PRO A 37 -0.74 -25.15 -22.21
N ALA A 38 -1.11 -26.22 -21.50
CA ALA A 38 -0.51 -26.54 -20.21
C ALA A 38 1.01 -26.74 -20.37
N MET A 39 1.78 -26.05 -19.54
CA MET A 39 3.24 -26.15 -19.55
C MET A 39 3.65 -27.58 -19.16
N SER A 40 4.51 -28.20 -19.96
CA SER A 40 4.93 -29.59 -19.69
C SER A 40 5.83 -29.66 -18.44
N THR A 41 5.83 -30.78 -17.72
CA THR A 41 6.74 -31.00 -16.57
C THR A 41 8.22 -30.83 -16.96
N ARG A 42 8.59 -31.22 -18.18
CA ARG A 42 9.94 -31.03 -18.71
C ARG A 42 10.27 -29.54 -18.85
N GLU A 43 9.34 -28.75 -19.38
CA GLU A 43 9.52 -27.30 -19.54
C GLU A 43 9.57 -26.58 -18.19
N LYS A 44 8.69 -26.94 -17.23
CA LYS A 44 8.78 -26.44 -15.85
C LYS A 44 10.16 -26.69 -15.25
N ARG A 45 10.67 -27.92 -15.35
CA ARG A 45 12.01 -28.27 -14.85
C ARG A 45 13.12 -27.44 -15.52
N GLN A 46 13.03 -27.25 -16.84
CA GLN A 46 14.00 -26.42 -17.56
C GLN A 46 13.98 -24.97 -17.09
N LEU A 47 12.80 -24.37 -16.88
CA LEU A 47 12.67 -23.02 -16.37
C LEU A 47 13.14 -22.91 -14.92
N ARG A 48 12.82 -23.89 -14.07
CA ARG A 48 13.34 -23.97 -12.69
C ARG A 48 14.87 -23.99 -12.67
N ASP A 49 15.48 -24.84 -13.47
CA ASP A 49 16.94 -24.97 -13.56
C ASP A 49 17.57 -23.70 -14.16
N GLN A 50 16.89 -23.04 -15.10
CA GLN A 50 17.29 -21.73 -15.62
C GLN A 50 17.28 -20.68 -14.52
N VAL A 51 16.20 -20.55 -13.74
CA VAL A 51 16.10 -19.60 -12.62
C VAL A 51 17.16 -19.88 -11.55
N LYS A 52 17.45 -21.15 -11.27
CA LYS A 52 18.58 -21.51 -10.39
C LYS A 52 19.91 -20.99 -10.93
N ASN A 53 20.18 -21.12 -12.22
CA ASN A 53 21.38 -20.55 -12.84
C ASN A 53 21.39 -19.01 -12.81
N MET A 54 20.22 -18.36 -12.92
CA MET A 54 20.10 -16.91 -12.73
C MET A 54 20.49 -16.51 -11.31
N PHE A 55 19.98 -17.23 -10.31
CA PHE A 55 20.32 -17.00 -8.90
C PHE A 55 21.82 -17.17 -8.68
N LEU A 56 22.41 -18.28 -9.13
CA LEU A 56 23.84 -18.54 -8.98
C LEU A 56 24.71 -17.48 -9.68
N HIS A 57 24.27 -16.95 -10.83
CA HIS A 57 24.96 -15.83 -11.48
C HIS A 57 24.99 -14.57 -10.62
N GLY A 58 23.83 -14.16 -10.09
CA GLY A 58 23.73 -12.99 -9.21
C GLY A 58 24.47 -13.20 -7.88
N TYR A 59 24.28 -14.35 -7.25
CA TYR A 59 24.89 -14.71 -5.98
C TYR A 59 26.42 -14.82 -6.07
N HIS A 60 26.96 -15.56 -7.05
CA HIS A 60 28.42 -15.63 -7.22
C HIS A 60 29.02 -14.26 -7.56
N SER A 61 28.35 -13.46 -8.40
CA SER A 61 28.81 -12.09 -8.68
C SER A 61 28.88 -11.23 -7.41
N TYR A 62 27.90 -11.37 -6.51
CA TYR A 62 27.94 -10.72 -5.20
C TYR A 62 29.12 -11.23 -4.36
N MET A 63 29.30 -12.56 -4.27
CA MET A 63 30.39 -13.16 -3.50
C MET A 63 31.79 -12.76 -4.02
N ASP A 64 31.96 -12.65 -5.33
CA ASP A 64 33.24 -12.36 -5.97
C ASP A 64 33.60 -10.86 -5.96
N HIS A 65 32.59 -9.98 -6.01
CA HIS A 65 32.81 -8.54 -6.26
C HIS A 65 32.30 -7.60 -5.16
N ALA A 66 31.37 -8.07 -4.33
CA ALA A 66 30.70 -7.22 -3.34
C ALA A 66 30.90 -7.67 -1.91
N PHE A 67 30.93 -8.97 -1.60
CA PHE A 67 31.12 -9.44 -0.22
C PHE A 67 32.40 -8.82 0.41
N PRO A 68 32.32 -8.24 1.63
CA PRO A 68 31.23 -8.27 2.61
C PRO A 68 30.27 -7.06 2.58
N ALA A 69 30.24 -6.30 1.49
CA ALA A 69 29.31 -5.17 1.31
C ALA A 69 27.85 -5.61 1.36
N ASP A 70 26.95 -4.65 1.55
CA ASP A 70 25.53 -4.94 1.70
C ASP A 70 24.88 -5.30 0.36
N GLU A 71 25.26 -4.62 -0.72
CA GLU A 71 24.69 -4.83 -2.05
C GLU A 71 25.78 -4.88 -3.14
N LEU A 72 25.41 -5.41 -4.30
CA LEU A 72 26.24 -5.41 -5.50
C LEU A 72 25.85 -4.24 -6.42
N MET A 73 26.87 -3.54 -6.93
CA MET A 73 26.78 -2.63 -8.06
C MET A 73 27.24 -3.39 -9.32
N PRO A 74 26.30 -3.97 -10.10
CA PRO A 74 26.57 -5.01 -11.09
C PRO A 74 27.14 -4.48 -12.43
N LEU A 75 27.09 -3.18 -12.70
CA LEU A 75 27.73 -2.54 -13.85
C LEU A 75 29.19 -2.20 -13.54
N SER A 76 29.46 -1.71 -12.33
CA SER A 76 30.83 -1.39 -11.90
C SER A 76 31.57 -2.57 -11.26
N CYS A 77 30.88 -3.69 -11.02
CA CYS A 77 31.39 -4.89 -10.35
C CYS A 77 32.03 -4.56 -9.00
N LYS A 78 31.29 -3.85 -8.15
CA LYS A 78 31.75 -3.37 -6.84
C LYS A 78 30.71 -3.61 -5.76
N GLY A 79 31.16 -3.76 -4.52
CA GLY A 79 30.29 -3.71 -3.35
C GLY A 79 29.83 -2.31 -2.99
N ARG A 80 28.57 -2.17 -2.56
CA ARG A 80 28.00 -0.95 -1.99
C ARG A 80 27.98 -1.06 -0.46
N PHE A 81 28.69 -0.15 0.19
CA PHE A 81 28.68 0.01 1.65
C PHE A 81 27.90 1.28 2.01
N ARG A 82 27.22 1.24 3.16
CA ARG A 82 26.77 2.44 3.86
C ARG A 82 27.97 3.36 4.10
N SER A 83 27.88 4.60 3.63
CA SER A 83 28.90 5.68 3.61
C SER A 83 29.88 5.78 2.42
N GLN A 84 29.80 4.90 1.40
CA GLN A 84 30.61 5.05 0.18
C GLN A 84 29.77 5.55 -1.01
N GLY A 85 30.11 6.73 -1.55
CA GLY A 85 29.53 7.29 -2.78
C GLY A 85 28.38 8.29 -2.57
N ILE A 86 27.68 8.63 -3.66
CA ILE A 86 26.46 9.45 -3.60
C ILE A 86 25.34 8.57 -3.03
N GLY A 87 24.73 9.02 -1.92
CA GLY A 87 23.63 8.29 -1.27
C GLY A 87 22.38 8.26 -2.14
N ARG A 88 21.63 7.16 -2.10
CA ARG A 88 20.33 6.97 -2.79
C ARG A 88 19.13 7.46 -1.93
N GLY A 89 19.38 8.32 -0.95
CA GLY A 89 18.38 8.74 0.04
C GLY A 89 18.02 7.60 1.01
N ASP A 90 16.75 7.56 1.42
CA ASP A 90 16.24 6.62 2.43
C ASP A 90 16.42 5.14 2.04
N VAL A 91 16.56 4.83 0.74
CA VAL A 91 16.85 3.47 0.24
C VAL A 91 18.11 2.89 0.87
N ASP A 92 19.14 3.72 1.06
CA ASP A 92 20.39 3.25 1.64
C ASP A 92 20.27 2.96 3.15
N ASP A 93 19.15 3.29 3.80
CA ASP A 93 18.94 3.05 5.24
C ASP A 93 18.76 1.58 5.58
N ALA A 94 18.51 0.72 4.59
CA ALA A 94 18.57 -0.74 4.74
C ALA A 94 20.00 -1.27 4.94
N MET A 95 21.03 -0.47 4.64
CA MET A 95 22.44 -0.87 4.68
C MET A 95 23.09 -0.53 6.03
N GLY A 96 23.57 -1.55 6.74
CA GLY A 96 24.25 -1.44 8.04
C GLY A 96 25.74 -1.84 7.99
N ASN A 97 26.31 -2.01 6.79
CA ASN A 97 27.61 -2.65 6.55
C ASN A 97 27.70 -4.05 7.17
N TYR A 98 26.64 -4.83 7.06
CA TYR A 98 26.46 -6.13 7.74
C TYR A 98 26.20 -7.29 6.76
N SER A 99 26.66 -7.14 5.52
CA SER A 99 26.52 -8.15 4.47
C SER A 99 25.05 -8.48 4.17
N LEU A 100 24.23 -7.43 4.02
CA LEU A 100 22.77 -7.51 3.81
C LEU A 100 22.38 -8.61 2.82
N THR A 101 22.89 -8.55 1.58
CA THR A 101 22.56 -9.53 0.53
C THR A 101 22.90 -10.96 0.96
N LEU A 102 24.05 -11.20 1.62
CA LEU A 102 24.40 -12.55 2.05
C LEU A 102 23.33 -13.11 3.01
N VAL A 103 22.97 -12.34 4.04
CA VAL A 103 21.99 -12.74 5.05
C VAL A 103 20.61 -12.95 4.44
N ASP A 104 20.19 -12.01 3.59
CA ASP A 104 18.87 -12.00 2.95
C ASP A 104 18.68 -13.22 2.00
N THR A 105 19.76 -13.76 1.42
CA THR A 105 19.68 -14.90 0.49
C THR A 105 19.75 -16.29 1.14
N LEU A 106 20.07 -16.38 2.43
CA LEU A 106 20.46 -17.65 3.07
C LEU A 106 19.39 -18.73 2.93
N ASP A 107 18.13 -18.38 3.14
CA ASP A 107 17.01 -19.33 3.03
C ASP A 107 16.75 -19.75 1.57
N THR A 108 17.00 -18.87 0.60
CA THR A 108 16.96 -19.19 -0.83
C THR A 108 17.96 -20.30 -1.17
N LEU A 109 19.18 -20.26 -0.63
CA LEU A 109 20.19 -21.32 -0.88
C LEU A 109 19.66 -22.71 -0.51
N VAL A 110 18.95 -22.82 0.61
CA VAL A 110 18.34 -24.08 1.07
C VAL A 110 17.24 -24.52 0.10
N LEU A 111 16.36 -23.61 -0.34
CA LEU A 111 15.28 -23.91 -1.30
C LEU A 111 15.82 -24.38 -2.65
N LEU A 112 16.98 -23.86 -3.08
CA LEU A 112 17.65 -24.23 -4.32
C LEU A 112 18.49 -25.52 -4.19
N ASN A 113 18.47 -26.17 -3.03
CA ASN A 113 19.29 -27.34 -2.68
C ASN A 113 20.81 -27.08 -2.72
N GLU A 114 21.24 -25.85 -2.49
CA GLU A 114 22.65 -25.45 -2.41
C GLU A 114 23.18 -25.57 -0.97
N PHE A 115 23.05 -26.75 -0.36
CA PHE A 115 23.31 -26.95 1.07
C PHE A 115 24.78 -26.72 1.48
N ALA A 116 25.73 -27.09 0.62
CA ALA A 116 27.16 -26.86 0.87
C ALA A 116 27.51 -25.36 0.84
N GLU A 117 26.88 -24.62 -0.09
CA GLU A 117 26.98 -23.17 -0.17
C GLU A 117 26.33 -22.51 1.04
N PHE A 118 25.13 -22.95 1.42
CA PHE A 118 24.43 -22.49 2.62
C PHE A 118 25.28 -22.69 3.87
N GLU A 119 25.88 -23.87 4.07
CA GLU A 119 26.78 -24.10 5.21
C GLU A 119 27.97 -23.13 5.20
N ARG A 120 28.59 -22.88 4.04
CA ARG A 120 29.68 -21.90 3.92
C ARG A 120 29.21 -20.49 4.26
N ALA A 121 28.08 -20.08 3.69
CA ALA A 121 27.50 -18.76 3.89
C ALA A 121 27.13 -18.51 5.36
N VAL A 122 26.56 -19.50 6.04
CA VAL A 122 26.26 -19.42 7.48
C VAL A 122 27.53 -19.21 8.31
N ARG A 123 28.62 -19.91 8.00
CA ARG A 123 29.91 -19.68 8.67
C ARG A 123 30.43 -18.26 8.43
N LEU A 124 30.37 -17.78 7.20
CA LEU A 124 30.76 -16.40 6.88
C LEU A 124 29.94 -15.39 7.67
N VAL A 125 28.61 -15.58 7.76
CA VAL A 125 27.73 -14.69 8.52
C VAL A 125 28.11 -14.68 10.00
N ILE A 126 28.34 -15.85 10.62
CA ILE A 126 28.80 -15.95 12.01
C ILE A 126 30.12 -15.20 12.23
N ASP A 127 31.03 -15.29 11.27
CA ASP A 127 32.37 -14.69 11.37
C ASP A 127 32.41 -13.19 11.07
N THR A 128 31.51 -12.66 10.22
CA THR A 128 31.62 -11.28 9.71
C THR A 128 30.49 -10.34 10.11
N VAL A 129 29.32 -10.86 10.52
CA VAL A 129 28.16 -10.02 10.84
C VAL A 129 28.21 -9.57 12.30
N HIS A 130 28.30 -8.26 12.49
CA HIS A 130 28.30 -7.61 13.79
C HIS A 130 27.48 -6.33 13.74
N PHE A 131 26.78 -6.04 14.85
CA PHE A 131 25.89 -4.88 15.00
C PHE A 131 26.49 -3.75 15.83
N ASP A 132 27.67 -3.90 16.44
CA ASP A 132 28.32 -2.80 17.19
C ASP A 132 28.98 -1.77 16.24
N LYS A 133 28.16 -1.04 15.48
CA LYS A 133 28.59 -0.05 14.48
C LYS A 133 27.87 1.28 14.68
N ASP A 134 28.62 2.38 14.58
CA ASP A 134 28.03 3.73 14.58
C ASP A 134 27.41 4.04 13.22
N ILE A 135 26.30 3.37 12.92
CA ILE A 135 25.55 3.49 11.68
C ILE A 135 24.07 3.55 12.03
N VAL A 136 23.39 4.56 11.48
CA VAL A 136 21.93 4.67 11.55
C VAL A 136 21.30 3.87 10.43
N VAL A 137 20.38 2.98 10.80
CA VAL A 137 19.61 2.12 9.90
C VAL A 137 18.10 2.34 10.07
N SER A 138 17.34 1.92 9.06
CA SER A 138 15.88 1.83 9.11
C SER A 138 15.45 0.65 9.97
N VAL A 139 14.57 0.88 10.94
CA VAL A 139 14.07 -0.19 11.84
C VAL A 139 13.26 -1.21 11.06
N PHE A 140 12.45 -0.76 10.10
CA PHE A 140 11.63 -1.58 9.24
C PHE A 140 12.47 -2.47 8.33
N GLU A 141 13.40 -1.87 7.57
CA GLU A 141 14.23 -2.61 6.60
C GLU A 141 15.15 -3.61 7.31
N THR A 142 15.75 -3.21 8.43
CA THR A 142 16.60 -4.12 9.21
C THR A 142 15.79 -5.26 9.85
N ASN A 143 14.52 -5.03 10.22
CA ASN A 143 13.65 -6.09 10.71
C ASN A 143 13.33 -7.11 9.61
N ILE A 144 12.78 -6.67 8.48
CA ILE A 144 12.28 -7.60 7.47
C ILE A 144 13.40 -8.35 6.76
N ARG A 145 14.57 -7.73 6.53
CA ARG A 145 15.68 -8.34 5.77
C ARG A 145 16.69 -9.05 6.67
N MET A 146 17.24 -8.34 7.66
CA MET A 146 18.30 -8.91 8.50
C MET A 146 17.74 -9.84 9.56
N LEU A 147 16.79 -9.37 10.37
CA LEU A 147 16.21 -10.22 11.40
C LEU A 147 15.40 -11.36 10.78
N GLY A 148 14.58 -11.07 9.77
CA GLY A 148 13.85 -12.07 8.99
C GLY A 148 14.78 -13.13 8.38
N GLY A 149 15.84 -12.72 7.68
CA GLY A 149 16.79 -13.61 7.04
C GLY A 149 17.56 -14.50 8.01
N LEU A 150 18.03 -13.93 9.14
CA LEU A 150 18.71 -14.70 10.19
C LEU A 150 17.78 -15.74 10.84
N LEU A 151 16.52 -15.38 11.12
CA LEU A 151 15.53 -16.28 11.71
C LEU A 151 15.16 -17.42 10.75
N ALA A 152 14.92 -17.12 9.47
CA ALA A 152 14.61 -18.13 8.48
C ALA A 152 15.81 -19.08 8.24
N ALA A 153 17.02 -18.52 8.14
CA ALA A 153 18.24 -19.32 8.03
C ALA A 153 18.46 -20.21 9.25
N HIS A 154 18.21 -19.72 10.46
CA HIS A 154 18.25 -20.53 11.69
C HIS A 154 17.28 -21.73 11.61
N VAL A 155 16.01 -21.46 11.29
CA VAL A 155 14.98 -22.52 11.18
C VAL A 155 15.39 -23.58 10.14
N LEU A 156 15.89 -23.13 8.99
CA LEU A 156 16.28 -24.04 7.92
C LEU A 156 17.58 -24.79 8.21
N ALA A 157 18.53 -24.19 8.94
CA ALA A 157 19.72 -24.90 9.42
C ALA A 157 19.32 -26.09 10.32
N VAL A 158 18.35 -25.89 11.22
CA VAL A 158 17.80 -26.97 12.06
C VAL A 158 17.11 -28.04 11.21
N GLU A 159 16.37 -27.66 10.16
CA GLU A 159 15.75 -28.63 9.25
C GLU A 159 16.79 -29.40 8.41
N VAL A 160 17.87 -28.76 7.97
CA VAL A 160 19.00 -29.40 7.30
C VAL A 160 19.65 -30.43 8.24
N GLN A 161 19.92 -30.07 9.49
CA GLN A 161 20.41 -31.00 10.51
C GLN A 161 19.49 -32.21 10.66
N ARG A 162 18.18 -31.96 10.82
CA ARG A 162 17.19 -33.01 11.11
C ARG A 162 16.92 -33.94 9.94
N LYS A 163 16.81 -33.42 8.72
CA LYS A 163 16.43 -34.18 7.52
C LYS A 163 17.61 -34.73 6.75
N ARG A 164 18.77 -34.07 6.78
CA ARG A 164 19.96 -34.47 6.01
C ARG A 164 21.10 -34.99 6.88
N GLY A 165 21.13 -34.68 8.18
CA GLY A 165 22.26 -35.03 9.05
C GLY A 165 23.54 -34.22 8.74
N GLU A 166 23.38 -33.08 8.06
CA GLU A 166 24.45 -32.12 7.74
C GLU A 166 24.45 -30.96 8.76
N MET A 167 25.48 -30.12 8.77
CA MET A 167 25.60 -28.98 9.70
C MET A 167 25.48 -29.34 11.20
N LEU A 168 25.81 -30.57 11.63
CA LEU A 168 25.69 -31.02 13.03
C LEU A 168 26.49 -30.18 14.05
N TRP A 169 27.41 -29.34 13.57
CA TRP A 169 28.19 -28.42 14.38
C TRP A 169 27.40 -27.18 14.83
N TYR A 170 26.34 -26.81 14.10
CA TYR A 170 25.57 -25.58 14.33
C TYR A 170 24.76 -25.69 15.64
N GLN A 171 24.90 -24.69 16.52
CA GLN A 171 24.35 -24.65 17.88
C GLN A 171 23.54 -23.37 18.15
N ASN A 172 22.83 -22.86 17.14
CA ASN A 172 21.95 -21.68 17.19
C ASN A 172 22.66 -20.32 17.07
N GLU A 173 23.87 -20.26 16.52
CA GLU A 173 24.65 -19.02 16.41
C GLU A 173 23.87 -17.91 15.65
N LEU A 174 23.10 -18.27 14.62
CA LEU A 174 22.25 -17.28 13.91
C LEU A 174 21.06 -16.79 14.76
N LEU A 175 20.54 -17.62 15.67
CA LEU A 175 19.48 -17.21 16.61
C LEU A 175 20.04 -16.26 17.67
N ASP A 176 21.27 -16.48 18.13
CA ASP A 176 21.96 -15.57 19.04
C ASP A 176 22.19 -14.21 18.37
N LEU A 177 22.68 -14.20 17.12
CA LEU A 177 22.77 -12.97 16.31
C LEU A 177 21.41 -12.28 16.12
N SER A 178 20.36 -13.07 15.85
CA SER A 178 18.98 -12.55 15.73
C SER A 178 18.53 -11.86 17.01
N LYS A 179 18.87 -12.43 18.17
CA LYS A 179 18.53 -11.87 19.48
C LYS A 179 19.27 -10.57 19.75
N ASP A 180 20.57 -10.52 19.45
CA ASP A 180 21.38 -9.31 19.59
C ASP A 180 20.81 -8.17 18.73
N LEU A 181 20.49 -8.45 17.45
CA LEU A 181 19.86 -7.47 16.56
C LEU A 181 18.47 -7.07 17.06
N GLY A 182 17.67 -8.03 17.52
CA GLY A 182 16.34 -7.78 18.09
C GLY A 182 16.41 -6.79 19.24
N HIS A 183 17.40 -6.91 20.13
CA HIS A 183 17.58 -5.96 21.24
C HIS A 183 17.95 -4.55 20.78
N VAL A 184 18.77 -4.42 19.72
CA VAL A 184 19.06 -3.11 19.10
C VAL A 184 17.78 -2.48 18.55
N LEU A 185 16.99 -3.24 17.79
CA LEU A 185 15.73 -2.75 17.22
C LEU A 185 14.68 -2.42 18.29
N LEU A 186 14.70 -3.13 19.43
CA LEU A 186 13.77 -2.94 20.54
C LEU A 186 13.84 -1.52 21.11
N GLU A 187 14.99 -0.85 21.03
CA GLU A 187 15.14 0.52 21.51
C GLU A 187 14.21 1.50 20.77
N ALA A 188 13.90 1.24 19.49
CA ALA A 188 12.99 2.07 18.73
C ALA A 188 11.55 2.09 19.28
N PHE A 189 11.16 1.11 20.11
CA PHE A 189 9.82 1.01 20.72
C PHE A 189 9.65 1.84 22.00
N SER A 190 10.56 2.79 22.28
CA SER A 190 10.51 3.65 23.46
C SER A 190 9.69 4.93 23.29
N SER A 191 8.92 5.06 22.21
CA SER A 191 8.03 6.22 21.99
C SER A 191 6.89 6.26 23.01
N SER A 192 6.22 7.42 23.10
CA SER A 192 5.11 7.62 24.04
C SER A 192 3.93 6.67 23.78
N THR A 193 3.78 6.20 22.54
CA THR A 193 2.68 5.32 22.12
C THR A 193 3.09 3.86 22.03
N GLY A 194 4.39 3.57 22.07
CA GLY A 194 4.95 2.24 21.78
C GLY A 194 5.08 1.93 20.28
N VAL A 195 4.64 2.80 19.38
CA VAL A 195 4.91 2.71 17.94
C VAL A 195 6.40 2.98 17.69
N PRO A 196 7.13 2.13 16.94
CA PRO A 196 8.58 2.29 16.81
C PRO A 196 8.97 3.55 16.03
N TYR A 197 10.03 4.21 16.49
CA TYR A 197 10.75 5.23 15.69
C TYR A 197 11.23 4.61 14.36
N PRO A 198 11.31 5.40 13.28
CA PRO A 198 11.65 4.88 11.95
C PRO A 198 13.12 4.44 11.81
N ARG A 199 14.01 4.95 12.68
CA ARG A 199 15.46 4.74 12.60
C ARG A 199 16.07 4.45 13.96
N VAL A 200 17.15 3.69 13.96
CA VAL A 200 17.97 3.39 15.13
C VAL A 200 19.45 3.35 14.74
N ASN A 201 20.34 3.76 15.64
CA ASN A 201 21.77 3.54 15.49
C ASN A 201 22.14 2.15 16.01
N LEU A 202 22.90 1.37 15.24
CA LEU A 202 23.20 -0.02 15.61
C LEU A 202 24.02 -0.15 16.91
N LYS A 203 24.86 0.84 17.23
CA LYS A 203 25.68 0.89 18.45
C LYS A 203 25.06 1.71 19.57
N PHE A 204 24.48 2.85 19.22
CA PHE A 204 24.04 3.86 20.17
C PHE A 204 22.53 3.97 20.32
N GLY A 205 21.75 3.15 19.62
CA GLY A 205 20.31 3.14 19.79
C GLY A 205 19.64 4.42 19.29
N LEU A 206 18.75 5.00 20.10
CA LEU A 206 18.07 6.27 19.78
C LEU A 206 18.85 7.54 20.15
N ASN A 207 20.09 7.40 20.61
CA ASN A 207 20.93 8.55 20.93
C ASN A 207 21.18 9.46 19.69
N ASN A 208 21.72 10.66 19.94
CA ASN A 208 22.06 11.65 18.90
C ASN A 208 20.86 12.28 18.16
N GLY A 209 19.69 12.35 18.79
CA GLY A 209 18.55 13.12 18.27
C GLY A 209 17.63 12.33 17.32
N LEU A 210 17.79 11.00 17.23
CA LEU A 210 16.90 10.15 16.45
C LEU A 210 15.48 10.11 17.04
N ASP A 211 15.35 10.31 18.35
CA ASP A 211 14.09 10.51 19.08
C ASP A 211 13.28 11.73 18.60
N LYS A 212 13.90 12.66 17.86
CA LYS A 212 13.22 13.80 17.23
C LYS A 212 12.61 13.45 15.87
N GLN A 213 13.00 12.33 15.25
CA GLN A 213 12.44 11.87 13.98
C GLN A 213 11.17 11.06 14.23
N ARG A 214 10.09 11.76 14.59
CA ARG A 214 8.86 11.14 15.10
C ARG A 214 7.92 10.57 14.04
N HIS A 215 8.20 10.76 12.76
CA HIS A 215 7.29 10.39 11.68
C HIS A 215 7.68 9.03 11.11
N THR A 216 6.79 8.04 11.21
CA THR A 216 6.97 6.71 10.64
C THR A 216 5.79 6.34 9.75
N CYS A 217 5.99 5.41 8.81
CA CYS A 217 4.91 4.95 7.96
C CYS A 217 4.10 3.81 8.61
N ALA A 218 2.85 3.61 8.18
CA ALA A 218 2.00 2.55 8.72
C ALA A 218 2.62 1.15 8.50
N ALA A 219 3.17 0.89 7.31
CA ALA A 219 3.93 -0.32 7.02
C ALA A 219 5.18 -0.43 7.91
N CYS A 220 5.98 0.65 7.99
CA CYS A 220 7.22 0.73 8.74
C CYS A 220 7.05 0.30 10.21
N ALA A 221 5.97 0.76 10.84
CA ALA A 221 5.68 0.44 12.23
C ALA A 221 4.82 -0.83 12.41
N GLY A 222 4.03 -1.19 11.41
CA GLY A 222 3.09 -2.31 11.43
C GLY A 222 3.67 -3.65 10.98
N THR A 223 4.88 -3.65 10.45
CA THR A 223 5.53 -4.83 9.84
C THR A 223 6.71 -5.29 10.69
N MET A 224 6.44 -5.53 11.97
CA MET A 224 7.44 -5.99 12.95
C MET A 224 7.05 -7.32 13.60
N ILE A 225 5.75 -7.66 13.60
CA ILE A 225 5.19 -8.69 14.48
C ILE A 225 5.58 -10.13 14.10
N LEU A 226 5.77 -10.48 12.82
CA LEU A 226 6.11 -11.86 12.47
C LEU A 226 7.52 -12.23 12.95
N GLU A 227 8.51 -11.38 12.67
CA GLU A 227 9.91 -11.59 13.05
C GLU A 227 10.07 -11.51 14.56
N PHE A 228 9.47 -10.49 15.20
CA PHE A 228 9.56 -10.34 16.66
C PHE A 228 8.83 -11.47 17.40
N ALA A 229 7.68 -11.94 16.89
CA ALA A 229 7.01 -13.10 17.45
C ALA A 229 7.85 -14.37 17.26
N ALA A 230 8.40 -14.61 16.08
CA ALA A 230 9.28 -15.75 15.84
C ALA A 230 10.50 -15.73 16.76
N LEU A 231 11.17 -14.58 16.89
CA LEU A 231 12.30 -14.38 17.80
C LEU A 231 11.91 -14.70 19.25
N SER A 232 10.79 -14.18 19.73
CA SER A 232 10.29 -14.48 21.08
C SER A 232 10.05 -15.98 21.27
N ARG A 233 9.42 -16.64 20.30
CA ARG A 233 9.02 -18.07 20.39
C ARG A 233 10.20 -19.02 20.26
N LEU A 234 11.27 -18.60 19.59
CA LEU A 234 12.51 -19.37 19.44
C LEU A 234 13.46 -19.16 20.63
N THR A 235 13.59 -17.93 21.13
CA THR A 235 14.51 -17.60 22.24
C THR A 235 13.88 -17.79 23.63
N GLY A 236 12.56 -17.78 23.73
CA GLY A 236 11.83 -17.76 25.00
C GLY A 236 11.67 -16.37 25.62
N ASP A 237 12.21 -15.30 25.01
CA ASP A 237 12.09 -13.94 25.52
C ASP A 237 10.83 -13.24 24.96
N PRO A 238 9.78 -12.99 25.76
CA PRO A 238 8.52 -12.50 25.25
C PRO A 238 8.51 -11.01 24.90
N ILE A 239 9.58 -10.25 25.20
CA ILE A 239 9.57 -8.80 25.07
C ILE A 239 9.36 -8.34 23.61
N PHE A 240 9.94 -9.07 22.64
CA PHE A 240 9.84 -8.74 21.23
C PHE A 240 8.38 -8.84 20.77
N GLU A 241 7.73 -10.00 20.92
CA GLU A 241 6.32 -10.16 20.56
C GLU A 241 5.40 -9.18 21.29
N GLN A 242 5.65 -8.93 22.58
CA GLN A 242 4.82 -8.00 23.36
C GLN A 242 4.88 -6.58 22.80
N LYS A 243 6.07 -6.08 22.49
CA LYS A 243 6.25 -4.71 21.98
C LYS A 243 5.68 -4.54 20.58
N SER A 244 5.94 -5.47 19.67
CA SER A 244 5.41 -5.41 18.30
C SER A 244 3.88 -5.57 18.25
N ARG A 245 3.30 -6.40 19.13
CA ARG A 245 1.84 -6.54 19.27
C ARG A 245 1.19 -5.24 19.75
N LEU A 246 1.76 -4.59 20.75
CA LEU A 246 1.25 -3.30 21.24
C LEU A 246 1.30 -2.21 20.17
N ALA A 247 2.36 -2.17 19.35
CA ALA A 247 2.44 -1.25 18.21
C ALA A 247 1.31 -1.53 17.19
N MET A 248 1.07 -2.80 16.85
CA MET A 248 -0.03 -3.21 15.96
C MET A 248 -1.41 -2.86 16.53
N ASP A 249 -1.64 -3.09 17.82
CA ASP A 249 -2.86 -2.72 18.53
C ASP A 249 -3.10 -1.21 18.48
N TYR A 250 -2.03 -0.43 18.68
CA TYR A 250 -2.09 1.01 18.63
C TYR A 250 -2.45 1.53 17.23
N ILE A 251 -1.75 1.07 16.18
CA ILE A 251 -2.04 1.46 14.79
C ILE A 251 -3.48 1.09 14.41
N TRP A 252 -3.93 -0.12 14.79
CA TRP A 252 -5.32 -0.54 14.61
C TRP A 252 -6.31 0.43 15.27
N SER A 253 -6.03 0.87 16.50
CA SER A 253 -6.89 1.81 17.23
C SER A 253 -6.98 3.19 16.57
N ARG A 254 -5.98 3.56 15.76
CA ARG A 254 -5.89 4.87 15.08
C ARG A 254 -6.58 4.93 13.73
N ARG A 255 -7.16 3.83 13.23
CA ARG A 255 -7.97 3.84 12.01
C ARG A 255 -9.12 4.85 12.11
N HIS A 256 -9.53 5.41 10.97
CA HIS A 256 -10.66 6.33 10.94
C HIS A 256 -11.97 5.59 11.22
N SER A 257 -12.77 6.07 12.17
CA SER A 257 -13.93 5.34 12.70
C SER A 257 -15.00 5.02 11.64
N SER A 258 -15.22 5.90 10.67
CA SER A 258 -16.29 5.69 9.67
C SER A 258 -15.84 4.95 8.41
N SER A 259 -14.57 5.07 8.02
CA SER A 259 -14.06 4.44 6.81
C SER A 259 -13.29 3.15 7.09
N GLY A 260 -12.81 2.94 8.31
CA GLY A 260 -11.95 1.81 8.68
C GLY A 260 -10.51 1.92 8.19
N LEU A 261 -10.18 2.97 7.42
CA LEU A 261 -8.87 3.14 6.79
C LEU A 261 -7.82 3.69 7.77
N VAL A 262 -6.54 3.36 7.52
CA VAL A 262 -5.39 3.95 8.21
C VAL A 262 -4.71 4.98 7.31
N GLY A 263 -4.01 5.94 7.92
CA GLY A 263 -3.20 6.90 7.18
C GLY A 263 -1.86 6.32 6.76
N HIS A 264 -1.07 7.13 6.07
CA HIS A 264 0.22 6.75 5.52
C HIS A 264 1.38 6.99 6.48
N ILE A 265 1.45 8.19 7.07
CA ILE A 265 2.49 8.57 8.06
C ILE A 265 1.82 8.92 9.39
N ILE A 266 2.32 8.34 10.47
CA ILE A 266 1.90 8.56 11.86
C ILE A 266 3.04 9.19 12.67
N ASP A 267 2.70 10.12 13.55
CA ASP A 267 3.62 10.59 14.59
C ASP A 267 3.65 9.57 15.75
N VAL A 268 4.83 9.06 16.08
CA VAL A 268 5.02 7.99 17.08
C VAL A 268 4.77 8.44 18.52
N ASP A 269 4.76 9.75 18.80
CA ASP A 269 4.53 10.27 20.15
C ASP A 269 3.09 10.77 20.32
N SER A 270 2.55 11.52 19.36
CA SER A 270 1.17 12.01 19.44
C SER A 270 0.13 10.96 18.99
N GLY A 271 0.52 10.06 18.08
CA GLY A 271 -0.38 9.11 17.43
C GLY A 271 -1.27 9.71 16.34
N ASP A 272 -0.98 10.94 15.90
CA ASP A 272 -1.74 11.59 14.84
C ASP A 272 -1.25 11.16 13.45
N TRP A 273 -2.18 10.97 12.54
CA TRP A 273 -1.87 10.78 11.13
C TRP A 273 -1.45 12.13 10.51
N ILE A 274 -0.16 12.25 10.23
CA ILE A 274 0.47 13.39 9.54
C ILE A 274 0.11 13.37 8.05
N ARG A 275 0.22 12.20 7.42
CA ARG A 275 -0.21 11.97 6.03
C ARG A 275 -1.41 11.04 6.04
N ARG A 276 -2.55 11.56 5.56
CA ARG A 276 -3.89 10.96 5.70
C ARG A 276 -4.40 10.31 4.41
N GLU A 277 -3.58 10.26 3.37
CA GLU A 277 -3.77 9.35 2.27
C GLU A 277 -3.75 7.89 2.76
N SER A 278 -4.51 7.06 2.08
CA SER A 278 -4.71 5.66 2.38
C SER A 278 -4.83 4.90 1.06
N GLY A 279 -4.20 3.74 1.00
CA GLY A 279 -4.12 2.93 -0.20
C GLY A 279 -3.56 1.56 0.14
N ILE A 280 -3.17 0.83 -0.90
CA ILE A 280 -2.48 -0.46 -0.79
C ILE A 280 -1.05 -0.38 -1.32
N GLY A 281 -0.55 0.81 -1.62
CA GLY A 281 0.83 1.00 -2.09
C GLY A 281 1.81 1.30 -0.97
N ALA A 282 2.97 1.78 -1.39
CA ALA A 282 4.11 2.15 -0.55
C ALA A 282 3.68 2.82 0.76
N GLY A 283 4.09 2.24 1.89
CA GLY A 283 3.94 2.79 3.23
C GLY A 283 2.67 2.38 3.99
N SER A 284 1.84 1.55 3.38
CA SER A 284 0.68 0.90 4.03
C SER A 284 0.46 -0.55 3.60
N ASP A 285 0.93 -0.93 2.41
CA ASP A 285 1.10 -2.30 1.90
C ASP A 285 1.31 -3.38 2.97
N SER A 286 2.53 -3.50 3.50
CA SER A 286 2.93 -4.62 4.35
C SER A 286 2.29 -4.55 5.74
N TYR A 287 1.70 -3.42 6.14
CA TYR A 287 0.86 -3.38 7.34
C TYR A 287 -0.34 -4.33 7.18
N TYR A 288 -1.09 -4.20 6.07
CA TYR A 288 -2.25 -5.08 5.83
C TYR A 288 -1.83 -6.54 5.68
N GLU A 289 -0.69 -6.77 5.04
CA GLU A 289 -0.09 -8.09 4.92
C GLU A 289 0.19 -8.73 6.28
N TYR A 290 0.85 -8.00 7.18
CA TYR A 290 1.16 -8.48 8.53
C TYR A 290 -0.07 -8.62 9.40
N VAL A 291 -1.13 -7.83 9.19
CA VAL A 291 -2.40 -8.08 9.87
C VAL A 291 -2.93 -9.48 9.50
N LEU A 292 -2.98 -9.87 8.22
CA LEU A 292 -3.44 -11.23 7.87
C LEU A 292 -2.43 -12.31 8.26
N LYS A 293 -1.15 -12.13 7.90
CA LYS A 293 -0.11 -13.13 8.13
C LYS A 293 0.14 -13.38 9.63
N SER A 294 -0.16 -12.42 10.51
CA SER A 294 -0.12 -12.64 11.97
C SER A 294 -1.19 -13.63 12.44
N TYR A 295 -2.39 -13.60 11.85
CA TYR A 295 -3.38 -14.64 12.11
C TYR A 295 -2.87 -16.00 11.65
N ILE A 296 -2.28 -16.07 10.45
CA ILE A 296 -1.73 -17.31 9.89
C ILE A 296 -0.61 -17.89 10.79
N LEU A 297 0.35 -17.05 11.22
CA LEU A 297 1.49 -17.49 12.02
C LEU A 297 1.14 -17.77 13.48
N LEU A 298 0.28 -16.95 14.10
CA LEU A 298 0.04 -16.97 15.54
C LEU A 298 -1.28 -17.65 15.93
N GLY A 299 -2.19 -17.87 14.97
CA GLY A 299 -3.52 -18.42 15.23
C GLY A 299 -4.44 -17.50 16.05
N ASP A 300 -4.17 -16.19 16.06
CA ASP A 300 -4.94 -15.22 16.84
C ASP A 300 -6.03 -14.54 15.99
N GLU A 301 -7.27 -14.95 16.24
CA GLU A 301 -8.50 -14.47 15.58
C GLU A 301 -8.68 -12.95 15.61
N THR A 302 -8.04 -12.26 16.57
CA THR A 302 -8.06 -10.78 16.62
C THR A 302 -7.51 -10.20 15.33
N TYR A 303 -6.43 -10.77 14.81
CA TYR A 303 -5.82 -10.32 13.57
C TYR A 303 -6.69 -10.61 12.35
N LEU A 304 -7.38 -11.77 12.30
CA LEU A 304 -8.33 -12.06 11.23
C LEU A 304 -9.50 -11.08 11.22
N HIS A 305 -10.07 -10.78 12.40
CA HIS A 305 -11.13 -9.79 12.53
C HIS A 305 -10.68 -8.40 12.04
N ARG A 306 -9.47 -7.99 12.42
CA ARG A 306 -8.87 -6.72 11.97
C ARG A 306 -8.69 -6.70 10.46
N PHE A 307 -8.14 -7.78 9.89
CA PHE A 307 -7.94 -7.88 8.47
C PHE A 307 -9.26 -7.81 7.72
N HIS A 308 -10.28 -8.54 8.17
CA HIS A 308 -11.61 -8.52 7.56
C HIS A 308 -12.17 -7.09 7.47
N ARG A 309 -12.07 -6.31 8.55
CA ARG A 309 -12.52 -4.92 8.57
C ARG A 309 -11.72 -4.01 7.64
N HIS A 310 -10.40 -4.18 7.59
CA HIS A 310 -9.56 -3.46 6.64
C HIS A 310 -9.90 -3.86 5.20
N TYR A 311 -10.06 -5.14 4.92
CA TYR A 311 -10.37 -5.66 3.59
C TYR A 311 -11.71 -5.11 3.08
N GLU A 312 -12.77 -5.11 3.90
CA GLU A 312 -14.05 -4.48 3.57
C GLU A 312 -13.90 -2.99 3.20
N ALA A 313 -13.09 -2.25 3.98
CA ALA A 313 -12.80 -0.85 3.70
C ALA A 313 -12.02 -0.66 2.40
N LEU A 314 -10.99 -1.46 2.17
CA LEU A 314 -10.17 -1.43 0.94
C LEU A 314 -11.02 -1.75 -0.29
N MET A 315 -11.84 -2.80 -0.25
CA MET A 315 -12.74 -3.17 -1.35
C MET A 315 -13.81 -2.09 -1.61
N LYS A 316 -14.23 -1.37 -0.58
CA LYS A 316 -15.24 -0.31 -0.73
C LYS A 316 -14.66 0.99 -1.29
N TYR A 317 -13.45 1.35 -0.88
CA TYR A 317 -12.91 2.69 -1.09
C TYR A 317 -11.71 2.75 -2.04
N VAL A 318 -10.81 1.74 -2.00
CA VAL A 318 -9.54 1.70 -2.74
C VAL A 318 -9.68 0.89 -4.04
N LEU A 319 -10.37 -0.26 -4.01
CA LEU A 319 -10.64 -1.11 -5.17
C LEU A 319 -12.11 -0.98 -5.62
N LYS A 320 -12.41 -0.03 -6.52
CA LYS A 320 -13.77 0.14 -7.05
C LYS A 320 -13.92 -0.56 -8.40
N GLY A 321 -14.37 -1.82 -8.36
CA GLY A 321 -14.37 -2.69 -9.55
C GLY A 321 -12.94 -2.97 -9.99
N SER A 322 -12.63 -2.81 -11.28
CA SER A 322 -11.26 -2.99 -11.81
C SER A 322 -10.31 -1.82 -11.52
N ARG A 323 -10.78 -0.75 -10.86
CA ARG A 323 -10.00 0.48 -10.64
C ARG A 323 -9.41 0.51 -9.24
N MET A 324 -8.07 0.48 -9.17
CA MET A 324 -7.29 0.73 -7.96
C MET A 324 -6.96 2.23 -7.85
N MET A 325 -7.20 2.84 -6.68
CA MET A 325 -6.91 4.26 -6.43
C MET A 325 -6.59 4.50 -4.95
N ASP A 326 -5.57 5.31 -4.68
CA ASP A 326 -5.36 5.84 -3.33
C ASP A 326 -6.39 6.93 -3.01
N VAL A 327 -6.88 6.96 -1.78
CA VAL A 327 -7.91 7.88 -1.30
C VAL A 327 -7.46 8.61 -0.03
N HIS A 328 -8.26 9.54 0.47
CA HIS A 328 -8.06 10.11 1.81
C HIS A 328 -8.85 9.33 2.87
N MET A 329 -8.22 8.97 3.98
CA MET A 329 -8.85 8.14 5.02
C MET A 329 -10.13 8.77 5.60
N HIS A 330 -10.19 10.09 5.71
CA HIS A 330 -11.32 10.86 6.28
C HIS A 330 -12.37 11.25 5.24
N GLN A 331 -11.98 11.24 3.95
CA GLN A 331 -12.87 11.54 2.82
C GLN A 331 -12.59 10.58 1.67
N PRO A 332 -12.96 9.29 1.81
CA PRO A 332 -12.58 8.25 0.83
C PRO A 332 -13.33 8.35 -0.52
N ALA A 333 -14.13 9.41 -0.70
CA ALA A 333 -14.70 9.78 -1.98
C ALA A 333 -13.67 10.47 -2.90
N PHE A 334 -12.63 11.11 -2.33
CA PHE A 334 -11.60 11.81 -3.08
C PHE A 334 -10.33 10.97 -3.20
N THR A 335 -9.79 10.93 -4.41
CA THR A 335 -8.49 10.33 -4.70
C THR A 335 -7.37 11.20 -4.15
N SER A 336 -6.37 10.59 -3.51
CA SER A 336 -5.24 11.31 -2.92
C SER A 336 -4.01 11.36 -3.84
N LYS A 337 -3.87 10.40 -4.76
CA LYS A 337 -2.80 10.35 -5.75
C LYS A 337 -3.33 10.10 -7.16
N ALA A 338 -2.57 10.54 -8.16
CA ALA A 338 -2.86 10.35 -9.58
C ALA A 338 -2.11 9.15 -10.21
N TYR A 339 -1.35 8.42 -9.41
CA TYR A 339 -0.54 7.26 -9.81
C TYR A 339 -0.68 6.16 -8.75
N LEU A 340 -0.30 4.94 -9.14
CA LEU A 340 -0.11 3.78 -8.30
C LEU A 340 1.36 3.37 -8.39
N ASP A 341 1.99 3.10 -7.26
CA ASP A 341 3.34 2.53 -7.23
C ASP A 341 3.33 1.03 -7.53
N ALA A 342 4.47 0.48 -7.94
CA ALA A 342 4.61 -0.93 -8.30
C ALA A 342 4.33 -1.90 -7.13
N LEU A 343 4.53 -1.46 -5.88
CA LEU A 343 4.41 -2.30 -4.68
C LEU A 343 2.99 -2.82 -4.47
N ILE A 344 1.96 -2.15 -5.03
CA ILE A 344 0.56 -2.63 -5.01
C ILE A 344 0.42 -4.06 -5.56
N ALA A 345 1.42 -4.52 -6.33
CA ALA A 345 1.42 -5.83 -6.95
C ALA A 345 1.48 -7.00 -5.94
N PHE A 346 1.71 -6.77 -4.65
CA PHE A 346 1.62 -7.78 -3.59
C PHE A 346 0.16 -8.19 -3.31
N PHE A 347 -0.77 -7.25 -3.53
CA PHE A 347 -2.14 -7.34 -3.04
C PHE A 347 -2.94 -8.52 -3.61
N PRO A 348 -2.83 -8.90 -4.90
CA PRO A 348 -3.45 -10.13 -5.41
C PRO A 348 -2.99 -11.39 -4.65
N GLY A 349 -1.71 -11.50 -4.31
CA GLY A 349 -1.18 -12.59 -3.48
C GLY A 349 -1.82 -12.62 -2.10
N LEU A 350 -1.97 -11.45 -1.47
CA LEU A 350 -2.67 -11.31 -0.19
C LEU A 350 -4.17 -11.69 -0.28
N GLN A 351 -4.84 -11.33 -1.38
CA GLN A 351 -6.22 -11.74 -1.66
C GLN A 351 -6.35 -13.26 -1.76
N VAL A 352 -5.39 -13.94 -2.41
CA VAL A 352 -5.34 -15.41 -2.44
C VAL A 352 -5.19 -15.99 -1.03
N LEU A 353 -4.28 -15.46 -0.22
CA LEU A 353 -4.08 -15.93 1.16
C LEU A 353 -5.34 -15.75 2.02
N TYR A 354 -6.10 -14.68 1.80
CA TYR A 354 -7.38 -14.46 2.46
C TYR A 354 -8.51 -15.38 1.96
N GLY A 355 -8.36 -15.95 0.75
CA GLY A 355 -9.32 -16.85 0.12
C GLY A 355 -10.18 -16.21 -0.98
N ASP A 356 -9.93 -14.94 -1.33
CA ASP A 356 -10.66 -14.21 -2.38
C ASP A 356 -9.96 -14.33 -3.74
N VAL A 357 -9.93 -15.56 -4.25
CA VAL A 357 -9.15 -15.92 -5.45
C VAL A 357 -9.71 -15.26 -6.72
N GLU A 358 -11.01 -15.00 -6.80
CA GLU A 358 -11.61 -14.39 -7.99
C GLU A 358 -11.26 -12.90 -8.09
N LEU A 359 -11.36 -12.11 -7.01
CA LEU A 359 -10.88 -10.73 -7.03
C LEU A 359 -9.36 -10.65 -7.21
N ALA A 360 -8.61 -11.61 -6.67
CA ALA A 360 -7.17 -11.70 -6.90
C ALA A 360 -6.84 -11.82 -8.40
N LYS A 361 -7.56 -12.65 -9.16
CA LYS A 361 -7.40 -12.77 -10.62
C LYS A 361 -7.69 -11.45 -11.35
N GLU A 362 -8.73 -10.72 -10.93
CA GLU A 362 -9.09 -9.43 -11.52
C GLU A 362 -8.02 -8.37 -11.25
N SER A 363 -7.58 -8.25 -9.99
CA SER A 363 -6.50 -7.37 -9.57
C SER A 363 -5.20 -7.69 -10.32
N PHE A 364 -4.85 -8.96 -10.46
CA PHE A 364 -3.65 -9.38 -11.19
C PHE A 364 -3.73 -9.07 -12.68
N LYS A 365 -4.91 -9.21 -13.30
CA LYS A 365 -5.12 -8.92 -14.72
C LYS A 365 -4.81 -7.45 -15.04
N LEU A 366 -5.10 -6.52 -14.13
CA LEU A 366 -4.71 -5.12 -14.26
C LEU A 366 -3.19 -4.99 -14.40
N LEU A 367 -2.43 -5.61 -13.49
CA LEU A 367 -0.97 -5.58 -13.47
C LEU A 367 -0.38 -6.25 -14.73
N TYR A 368 -0.95 -7.39 -15.14
CA TYR A 368 -0.56 -8.08 -16.37
C TYR A 368 -0.70 -7.18 -17.60
N LYS A 369 -1.77 -6.38 -17.73
CA LYS A 369 -1.90 -5.42 -18.85
C LYS A 369 -0.75 -4.40 -18.88
N VAL A 370 -0.26 -3.96 -17.73
CA VAL A 370 0.86 -3.01 -17.63
C VAL A 370 2.16 -3.70 -18.06
N VAL A 371 2.44 -4.89 -17.54
CA VAL A 371 3.63 -5.67 -17.90
C VAL A 371 3.65 -6.01 -19.40
N GLN A 372 2.53 -6.40 -19.99
CA GLN A 372 2.44 -6.67 -21.43
C GLN A 372 2.75 -5.43 -22.29
N ARG A 373 2.59 -4.22 -21.74
CA ARG A 373 2.87 -2.97 -22.44
C ARG A 373 4.33 -2.53 -22.31
N TYR A 374 4.98 -2.79 -21.17
CA TYR A 374 6.30 -2.25 -20.84
C TYR A 374 7.37 -3.31 -20.52
N ASN A 375 7.08 -4.60 -20.69
CA ASN A 375 7.89 -5.79 -20.32
C ASN A 375 8.13 -5.99 -18.81
N PHE A 376 8.08 -4.90 -18.03
CA PHE A 376 8.17 -4.88 -16.58
C PHE A 376 7.04 -4.03 -16.00
N LEU A 377 6.80 -4.15 -14.69
CA LEU A 377 6.06 -3.12 -13.97
C LEU A 377 6.98 -1.89 -13.82
N PRO A 378 6.56 -0.72 -14.32
CA PRO A 378 7.22 0.54 -13.99
C PRO A 378 6.98 0.89 -12.52
N GLU A 379 7.92 1.61 -11.92
CA GLU A 379 7.89 2.00 -10.50
C GLU A 379 6.61 2.73 -10.10
N ALA A 380 6.03 3.48 -11.03
CA ALA A 380 4.66 3.98 -10.91
C ALA A 380 3.96 4.08 -12.26
N PHE A 381 2.64 3.91 -12.24
CA PHE A 381 1.78 4.07 -13.41
C PHE A 381 0.43 4.70 -13.04
N THR A 382 -0.22 5.34 -14.02
CA THR A 382 -1.54 5.94 -13.82
C THR A 382 -2.64 4.87 -13.70
N PRO A 383 -3.68 5.07 -12.87
CA PRO A 383 -4.84 4.16 -12.80
C PRO A 383 -5.55 3.94 -14.15
N GLU A 384 -6.44 2.93 -14.21
CA GLU A 384 -7.33 2.75 -15.36
C GLU A 384 -8.18 4.02 -15.62
N PRO A 385 -8.40 4.37 -16.91
CA PRO A 385 -8.16 3.54 -18.10
C PRO A 385 -6.77 3.69 -18.76
N ASP A 386 -5.95 4.65 -18.32
CA ASP A 386 -4.77 5.08 -19.08
C ASP A 386 -3.60 4.08 -19.00
N LEU A 387 -3.32 3.53 -17.81
CA LEU A 387 -2.20 2.61 -17.55
C LEU A 387 -0.89 3.09 -18.18
N ARG A 388 -0.63 4.40 -18.08
CA ARG A 388 0.56 5.05 -18.60
C ARG A 388 1.65 5.01 -17.55
N MET A 389 2.87 4.74 -17.99
CA MET A 389 4.07 4.88 -17.19
C MET A 389 4.14 6.29 -16.60
N TYR A 390 4.30 6.38 -15.28
CA TYR A 390 4.44 7.63 -14.53
C TYR A 390 5.91 7.83 -14.11
N TRP A 391 6.51 6.77 -13.56
CA TRP A 391 7.94 6.64 -13.26
C TRP A 391 8.46 5.41 -13.98
N SER A 392 9.47 5.60 -14.83
CA SER A 392 9.90 4.60 -15.81
C SER A 392 10.90 3.59 -15.28
N GLU A 393 11.41 3.81 -14.08
CA GLU A 393 12.32 2.94 -13.37
C GLU A 393 11.70 1.56 -13.11
N SER A 394 12.52 0.51 -13.01
CA SER A 394 12.11 -0.83 -12.56
C SER A 394 13.26 -1.49 -11.81
N TYR A 395 13.09 -1.62 -10.50
CA TYR A 395 14.14 -2.06 -9.57
C TYR A 395 14.14 -3.57 -9.31
N LEU A 396 13.82 -4.40 -10.31
CA LEU A 396 13.81 -5.86 -10.17
C LEU A 396 12.85 -6.40 -9.10
N ARG A 397 11.77 -5.66 -8.83
CA ARG A 397 10.87 -5.88 -7.69
C ARG A 397 10.12 -7.23 -7.73
N PRO A 398 9.82 -7.83 -6.57
CA PRO A 398 9.29 -9.19 -6.49
C PRO A 398 7.76 -9.31 -6.54
N GLU A 399 7.01 -8.26 -6.24
CA GLU A 399 5.60 -8.40 -5.80
C GLU A 399 4.70 -8.92 -6.93
N TYR A 400 5.04 -8.60 -8.18
CA TYR A 400 4.36 -9.16 -9.35
C TYR A 400 4.46 -10.68 -9.43
N ILE A 401 5.67 -11.23 -9.21
CA ILE A 401 5.87 -12.67 -9.29
C ILE A 401 5.45 -13.39 -8.02
N GLU A 402 5.54 -12.74 -6.86
CA GLU A 402 4.94 -13.21 -5.61
C GLU A 402 3.45 -13.51 -5.82
N SER A 403 2.69 -12.53 -6.32
CA SER A 403 1.26 -12.69 -6.59
C SER A 403 0.97 -13.79 -7.60
N ALA A 404 1.77 -13.90 -8.66
CA ALA A 404 1.63 -14.97 -9.65
C ALA A 404 1.91 -16.35 -9.03
N TYR A 405 2.88 -16.46 -8.12
CA TYR A 405 3.18 -17.67 -7.38
C TYR A 405 2.00 -18.11 -6.50
N PHE A 406 1.40 -17.21 -5.72
CA PHE A 406 0.24 -17.53 -4.90
C PHE A 406 -0.98 -17.91 -5.75
N LEU A 407 -1.24 -17.17 -6.83
CA LEU A 407 -2.33 -17.47 -7.77
C LEU A 407 -2.14 -18.83 -8.45
N TYR A 408 -0.94 -19.15 -8.91
CA TYR A 408 -0.64 -20.47 -9.45
C TYR A 408 -0.84 -21.56 -8.39
N THR A 409 -0.39 -21.32 -7.16
CA THR A 409 -0.50 -22.28 -6.07
C THR A 409 -1.96 -22.63 -5.78
N ALA A 410 -2.85 -21.63 -5.75
CA ALA A 410 -4.27 -21.82 -5.50
C ALA A 410 -5.06 -22.37 -6.69
N THR A 411 -4.73 -21.96 -7.93
CA THR A 411 -5.55 -22.25 -9.11
C THR A 411 -5.01 -23.38 -9.98
N LYS A 412 -3.69 -23.64 -9.91
CA LYS A 412 -2.92 -24.47 -10.85
C LYS A 412 -3.08 -24.06 -12.33
N ASP A 413 -3.50 -22.82 -12.59
CA ASP A 413 -3.67 -22.30 -13.93
C ASP A 413 -2.30 -22.06 -14.60
N SER A 414 -2.10 -22.67 -15.77
CA SER A 414 -0.85 -22.54 -16.54
C SER A 414 -0.62 -21.12 -17.06
N PHE A 415 -1.62 -20.24 -17.04
CA PHE A 415 -1.44 -18.82 -17.29
C PHE A 415 -0.29 -18.22 -16.46
N TYR A 416 -0.28 -18.47 -15.15
CA TYR A 416 0.73 -17.91 -14.23
C TYR A 416 2.13 -18.50 -14.44
N LEU A 417 2.23 -19.75 -14.91
CA LEU A 417 3.51 -20.33 -15.33
C LEU A 417 4.08 -19.59 -16.55
N ASN A 418 3.22 -19.23 -17.51
CA ASN A 418 3.64 -18.46 -18.67
C ASN A 418 4.03 -17.03 -18.30
N VAL A 419 3.34 -16.41 -17.35
CA VAL A 419 3.76 -15.12 -16.77
C VAL A 419 5.18 -15.21 -16.20
N GLY A 420 5.48 -16.25 -15.40
CA GLY A 420 6.83 -16.46 -14.88
C GLY A 420 7.86 -16.66 -16.00
N LYS A 421 7.50 -17.40 -17.06
CA LYS A 421 8.39 -17.66 -18.21
C LYS A 421 8.70 -16.37 -18.98
N GLU A 422 7.69 -15.52 -19.17
CA GLU A 422 7.85 -14.20 -19.78
C GLU A 422 8.77 -13.32 -18.93
N LEU A 423 8.57 -13.29 -17.60
CA LEU A 423 9.43 -12.53 -16.70
C LEU A 423 10.88 -13.02 -16.70
N VAL A 424 11.11 -14.34 -16.68
CA VAL A 424 12.45 -14.93 -16.81
C VAL A 424 13.12 -14.47 -18.11
N SER A 425 12.37 -14.48 -19.21
CA SER A 425 12.89 -14.04 -20.51
C SER A 425 13.23 -12.55 -20.51
N SER A 426 12.36 -11.71 -19.92
CA SER A 426 12.60 -10.27 -19.77
C SER A 426 13.83 -9.98 -18.89
N LEU A 427 13.98 -10.64 -17.74
CA LEU A 427 15.12 -10.46 -16.85
C LEU A 427 16.44 -10.86 -17.52
N GLU A 428 16.47 -12.00 -18.20
CA GLU A 428 17.65 -12.45 -18.95
C GLU A 428 18.01 -11.52 -20.10
N GLN A 429 17.01 -10.98 -20.79
CA GLN A 429 17.23 -10.10 -21.95
C GLN A 429 17.63 -8.69 -21.55
N TYR A 430 16.97 -8.10 -20.55
CA TYR A 430 17.06 -6.66 -20.27
C TYR A 430 17.85 -6.34 -19.01
N SER A 431 17.92 -7.23 -18.02
CA SER A 431 18.55 -6.93 -16.72
C SER A 431 19.86 -7.67 -16.50
N ARG A 432 20.12 -8.78 -17.19
CA ARG A 432 21.36 -9.55 -17.01
C ARG A 432 22.57 -8.75 -17.48
N VAL A 433 23.58 -8.63 -16.63
CA VAL A 433 24.88 -8.00 -16.93
C VAL A 433 26.03 -8.91 -16.50
N ALA A 434 27.27 -8.49 -16.76
CA ALA A 434 28.46 -9.32 -16.52
C ALA A 434 28.60 -9.73 -15.04
N CYS A 435 28.36 -8.80 -14.12
CA CYS A 435 28.51 -9.02 -12.67
C CYS A 435 27.14 -9.00 -11.98
N GLY A 436 26.20 -9.85 -12.43
CA GLY A 436 24.87 -9.99 -11.81
C GLY A 436 23.73 -9.44 -12.67
N TYR A 437 22.75 -8.78 -12.03
CA TYR A 437 21.57 -8.19 -12.68
C TYR A 437 21.43 -6.73 -12.30
N ALA A 438 21.25 -5.86 -13.29
CA ALA A 438 21.06 -4.44 -13.11
C ALA A 438 19.57 -4.06 -13.14
N ALA A 439 19.15 -3.23 -12.19
CA ALA A 439 17.89 -2.51 -12.27
C ALA A 439 17.82 -1.64 -13.53
N LEU A 440 16.61 -1.31 -13.96
CA LEU A 440 16.37 -0.42 -15.09
C LEU A 440 16.08 0.99 -14.57
N LYS A 441 16.89 1.96 -14.98
CA LYS A 441 16.62 3.39 -14.76
C LYS A 441 15.49 3.90 -15.66
N ASP A 442 15.28 3.26 -16.81
CA ASP A 442 14.16 3.56 -17.70
C ASP A 442 13.81 2.32 -18.53
N THR A 443 12.65 1.74 -18.23
CA THR A 443 12.06 0.59 -18.94
C THR A 443 11.79 0.87 -20.42
N GLY A 444 11.59 2.13 -20.80
CA GLY A 444 11.36 2.53 -22.19
C GLY A 444 12.63 2.54 -23.05
N SER A 445 13.74 3.03 -22.50
CA SER A 445 15.03 3.09 -23.21
C SER A 445 15.95 1.88 -22.95
N GLY A 446 15.68 1.10 -21.89
CA GLY A 446 16.52 -0.01 -21.46
C GLY A 446 17.80 0.43 -20.73
N LEU A 447 17.85 1.68 -20.27
CA LEU A 447 19.00 2.20 -19.52
C LEU A 447 19.12 1.51 -18.16
N HIS A 448 20.31 1.00 -17.85
CA HIS A 448 20.60 0.36 -16.57
C HIS A 448 20.90 1.35 -15.46
N ASP A 449 20.53 0.99 -14.24
CA ASP A 449 21.02 1.56 -13.00
C ASP A 449 22.03 0.60 -12.37
N ASP A 450 23.09 1.12 -11.75
CA ASP A 450 24.18 0.30 -11.16
C ASP A 450 23.77 -0.23 -9.78
N ARG A 451 22.67 -1.00 -9.77
CA ARG A 451 21.95 -1.41 -8.58
C ARG A 451 21.41 -2.83 -8.72
N MET A 452 21.72 -3.68 -7.75
CA MET A 452 21.09 -4.97 -7.51
C MET A 452 20.72 -5.05 -6.02
N ASP A 453 19.46 -4.77 -5.70
CA ASP A 453 18.97 -4.86 -4.33
C ASP A 453 18.94 -6.31 -3.84
N SER A 454 19.07 -6.51 -2.52
CA SER A 454 19.14 -7.83 -1.88
C SER A 454 17.89 -8.70 -2.18
N PHE A 455 16.70 -8.09 -2.15
CA PHE A 455 15.43 -8.74 -2.42
C PHE A 455 15.33 -9.38 -3.81
N PHE A 456 16.14 -8.96 -4.78
CA PHE A 456 16.11 -9.61 -6.10
C PHE A 456 16.47 -11.10 -5.97
N LEU A 457 17.49 -11.42 -5.16
CA LEU A 457 17.89 -12.79 -4.89
C LEU A 457 17.03 -13.44 -3.81
N ALA A 458 16.66 -12.69 -2.77
CA ALA A 458 15.87 -13.20 -1.65
C ALA A 458 14.40 -13.46 -2.01
N GLU A 459 13.85 -12.75 -2.98
CA GLU A 459 12.41 -12.76 -3.29
C GLU A 459 12.12 -13.08 -4.75
N THR A 460 12.54 -12.21 -5.68
CA THR A 460 12.15 -12.32 -7.11
C THR A 460 12.55 -13.67 -7.69
N LEU A 461 13.82 -14.06 -7.51
CA LEU A 461 14.31 -15.36 -7.98
C LEU A 461 13.81 -16.53 -7.13
N LYS A 462 13.53 -16.32 -5.83
CA LYS A 462 12.94 -17.33 -4.94
C LYS A 462 11.52 -17.69 -5.44
N TYR A 463 10.64 -16.72 -5.63
CA TYR A 463 9.28 -16.95 -6.13
C TYR A 463 9.27 -17.53 -7.56
N LEU A 464 10.15 -17.07 -8.45
CA LEU A 464 10.33 -17.69 -9.77
C LEU A 464 10.72 -19.17 -9.67
N TYR A 465 11.69 -19.49 -8.81
CA TYR A 465 12.14 -20.87 -8.63
C TYR A 465 11.00 -21.75 -8.08
N LEU A 466 10.28 -21.25 -7.07
CA LEU A 466 9.16 -21.95 -6.45
C LEU A 466 7.98 -22.16 -7.42
N LEU A 467 7.68 -21.17 -8.27
CA LEU A 467 6.62 -21.25 -9.28
C LEU A 467 6.82 -22.45 -10.23
N PHE A 468 8.07 -22.76 -10.58
CA PHE A 468 8.41 -23.87 -11.48
C PHE A 468 8.78 -25.17 -10.76
N SER A 469 8.95 -25.14 -9.45
CA SER A 469 9.30 -26.31 -8.65
C SER A 469 8.10 -27.21 -8.36
N GLU A 470 8.39 -28.48 -8.09
CA GLU A 470 7.43 -29.43 -7.52
C GLU A 470 7.76 -29.68 -6.03
N PRO A 471 6.81 -30.12 -5.20
CA PRO A 471 7.08 -30.37 -3.77
C PRO A 471 8.24 -31.34 -3.51
N ALA A 472 8.48 -32.30 -4.42
CA ALA A 472 9.58 -33.25 -4.32
C ALA A 472 10.97 -32.63 -4.55
N ASP A 473 11.03 -31.40 -5.08
CA ASP A 473 12.28 -30.67 -5.30
C ASP A 473 12.75 -29.91 -4.05
N LEU A 474 11.91 -29.80 -3.01
CA LEU A 474 12.16 -28.95 -1.85
C LEU A 474 12.49 -29.78 -0.59
N LEU A 475 13.38 -29.26 0.25
CA LEU A 475 13.71 -29.89 1.54
C LEU A 475 12.54 -29.80 2.54
N VAL A 476 11.77 -28.72 2.48
CA VAL A 476 10.67 -28.41 3.39
C VAL A 476 9.35 -28.30 2.65
N ASP A 477 8.25 -28.69 3.30
CA ASP A 477 6.91 -28.46 2.76
C ASP A 477 6.49 -27.02 3.06
N LEU A 478 6.29 -26.22 2.02
CA LEU A 478 5.94 -24.81 2.16
C LEU A 478 4.57 -24.58 2.79
N HIS A 479 3.69 -25.59 2.85
CA HIS A 479 2.42 -25.49 3.58
C HIS A 479 2.61 -25.38 5.09
N ASP A 480 3.78 -25.78 5.61
CA ASP A 480 4.13 -25.68 7.03
C ASP A 480 4.75 -24.31 7.40
N TYR A 481 4.82 -23.37 6.44
CA TYR A 481 5.47 -22.06 6.61
C TYR A 481 4.56 -20.92 6.15
N VAL A 482 4.84 -19.73 6.68
CA VAL A 482 4.39 -18.45 6.14
C VAL A 482 5.61 -17.71 5.62
N PHE A 483 5.46 -17.05 4.47
CA PHE A 483 6.45 -16.10 3.96
C PHE A 483 6.26 -14.76 4.68
N THR A 484 7.33 -14.13 5.15
CA THR A 484 7.30 -12.70 5.53
C THR A 484 7.07 -11.82 4.29
N THR A 485 7.05 -10.49 4.45
CA THR A 485 6.98 -9.57 3.29
C THR A 485 8.27 -9.58 2.47
N GLU A 486 9.41 -9.96 3.07
CA GLU A 486 10.70 -10.17 2.37
C GLU A 486 10.92 -11.64 1.97
N ALA A 487 9.83 -12.39 1.75
CA ALA A 487 9.82 -13.80 1.38
C ALA A 487 10.61 -14.76 2.30
N HIS A 488 10.84 -14.42 3.57
CA HIS A 488 11.51 -15.30 4.53
C HIS A 488 10.57 -16.33 5.13
N LEU A 489 11.06 -17.56 5.31
CA LEU A 489 10.26 -18.68 5.79
C LEU A 489 10.19 -18.74 7.32
N LEU A 490 9.00 -18.50 7.87
CA LEU A 490 8.70 -18.70 9.29
C LEU A 490 7.75 -19.90 9.48
N PRO A 491 8.07 -20.86 10.36
CA PRO A 491 7.30 -22.09 10.48
C PRO A 491 6.02 -21.90 11.29
N LEU A 492 4.91 -22.43 10.78
CA LEU A 492 3.58 -22.34 11.41
C LEU A 492 3.49 -23.07 12.75
N HIS A 493 4.42 -23.98 13.05
CA HIS A 493 4.49 -24.63 14.36
C HIS A 493 4.78 -23.65 15.50
N LEU A 494 5.25 -22.42 15.20
CA LEU A 494 5.45 -21.37 16.20
C LEU A 494 4.13 -20.96 16.89
N ALA A 495 2.99 -21.11 16.20
CA ALA A 495 1.66 -20.93 16.79
C ALA A 495 1.44 -21.79 18.04
N ARG A 496 2.02 -23.00 18.08
CA ARG A 496 1.80 -23.98 19.16
C ARG A 496 2.67 -23.72 20.40
N LYS A 497 3.77 -22.98 20.24
CA LYS A 497 4.67 -22.67 21.36
C LYS A 497 4.08 -21.52 22.17
N ASN A 498 3.07 -21.78 23.00
CA ASN A 498 2.51 -20.77 23.90
C ASN A 498 3.57 -20.27 24.88
N LEU A 499 4.00 -19.01 24.76
CA LEU A 499 4.92 -18.38 25.71
C LEU A 499 4.26 -17.98 27.03
N THR A 500 2.95 -18.16 27.20
CA THR A 500 2.26 -17.66 28.40
C THR A 500 1.13 -18.57 28.86
N ALA A 501 1.45 -19.50 29.76
CA ALA A 501 0.55 -19.95 30.82
C ALA A 501 0.42 -18.90 31.96
N SER A 502 1.05 -17.72 31.86
CA SER A 502 1.17 -16.75 32.98
C SER A 502 0.58 -15.35 32.75
N THR A 503 -0.15 -15.08 31.67
CA THR A 503 -0.82 -13.76 31.45
C THR A 503 -2.31 -13.88 31.13
N ARG A 504 -3.01 -14.80 31.80
CA ARG A 504 -4.49 -14.76 31.87
C ARG A 504 -5.04 -13.74 32.88
N HIS A 505 -4.18 -13.04 33.63
CA HIS A 505 -4.59 -12.04 34.61
C HIS A 505 -4.17 -10.64 34.18
N SER A 506 -4.96 -10.02 33.28
CA SER A 506 -5.25 -8.56 33.20
C SER A 506 -5.87 -8.09 31.88
N PHE A 507 -6.26 -8.98 30.95
CA PHE A 507 -6.97 -8.62 29.71
C PHE A 507 -8.49 -8.78 29.82
N GLN A 508 -9.11 -8.08 30.78
CA GLN A 508 -10.58 -7.96 30.88
C GLN A 508 -11.06 -6.49 30.85
N MET A 509 -10.31 -5.63 30.17
CA MET A 509 -10.80 -4.31 29.74
C MET A 509 -10.42 -4.11 28.27
N LEU A 510 -11.40 -3.71 27.44
CA LEU A 510 -11.37 -3.53 25.98
C LEU A 510 -11.95 -4.66 25.10
N LEU A 511 -12.75 -5.56 25.68
CA LEU A 511 -13.84 -6.21 24.94
C LEU A 511 -15.17 -5.64 25.44
N GLN A 512 -15.45 -4.38 25.13
CA GLN A 512 -16.76 -3.80 25.35
C GLN A 512 -17.01 -2.69 24.32
N GLU A 513 -17.57 -3.10 23.18
CA GLU A 513 -18.75 -2.52 22.50
C GLU A 513 -18.85 -3.09 21.08
N ASP A 514 -19.76 -4.05 20.92
CA ASP A 514 -20.58 -4.36 19.72
C ASP A 514 -21.18 -5.78 19.82
N VAL A 515 -21.85 -6.07 20.94
CA VAL A 515 -22.77 -7.20 21.04
C VAL A 515 -24.14 -6.67 21.41
N PRO A 516 -25.11 -6.61 20.48
CA PRO A 516 -26.50 -6.51 20.88
C PRO A 516 -26.88 -7.80 21.60
N LEU A 517 -27.28 -7.67 22.87
CA LEU A 517 -27.79 -8.78 23.66
C LEU A 517 -28.93 -9.50 22.92
N SER A 518 -28.76 -10.81 22.86
CA SER A 518 -29.68 -11.84 22.42
C SER A 518 -31.09 -11.72 22.99
N SER A 519 -32.08 -11.69 22.10
CA SER A 519 -33.34 -12.41 22.28
C SER A 519 -33.33 -13.61 21.33
N CYS A 520 -33.11 -14.80 21.87
CA CYS A 520 -33.23 -16.11 21.20
C CYS A 520 -34.45 -16.87 21.78
N PRO A 521 -34.87 -18.05 21.26
CA PRO A 521 -34.66 -18.70 19.94
C PRO A 521 -36.01 -19.20 19.33
N HIS A 522 -36.12 -19.47 18.03
CA HIS A 522 -36.00 -20.77 17.33
C HIS A 522 -36.62 -20.57 15.93
N SER A 523 -36.28 -21.25 14.83
CA SER A 523 -35.29 -22.29 14.51
C SER A 523 -35.29 -22.47 12.98
N HIS A 524 -34.09 -22.44 12.40
CA HIS A 524 -33.57 -23.23 11.27
C HIS A 524 -34.37 -23.42 9.97
N ILE A 525 -33.75 -22.97 8.87
CA ILE A 525 -33.32 -23.92 7.81
C ILE A 525 -31.81 -23.71 7.60
N GLN A 526 -31.03 -24.61 8.21
CA GLN A 526 -29.70 -24.98 7.73
C GLN A 526 -29.87 -25.86 6.49
N GLN A 527 -29.10 -25.59 5.45
CA GLN A 527 -28.45 -26.67 4.71
C GLN A 527 -26.93 -26.46 4.76
N PRO A 528 -26.14 -27.53 4.84
CA PRO A 528 -24.74 -27.48 5.27
C PRO A 528 -23.78 -27.19 4.10
N PHE A 529 -22.96 -26.15 4.22
CA PHE A 529 -21.68 -26.07 3.50
C PHE A 529 -20.62 -26.82 4.31
N SER A 530 -20.69 -28.15 4.27
CA SER A 530 -19.65 -29.06 4.82
C SER A 530 -19.00 -29.91 3.73
N SER A 531 -18.93 -29.40 2.50
CA SER A 531 -18.13 -29.98 1.42
C SER A 531 -17.39 -28.87 0.69
N LEU A 532 -16.22 -28.48 1.22
CA LEU A 532 -15.08 -27.93 0.47
C LEU A 532 -13.88 -27.52 1.36
N TRP A 533 -13.96 -27.65 2.68
CA TRP A 533 -12.82 -27.45 3.58
C TRP A 533 -12.50 -28.74 4.31
N LYS A 534 -11.50 -29.48 3.82
CA LYS A 534 -10.72 -30.38 4.68
C LYS A 534 -9.59 -29.55 5.25
N SER A 535 -9.72 -29.13 6.50
CA SER A 535 -8.58 -28.79 7.35
C SER A 535 -7.59 -29.98 7.34
N PRO A 536 -6.27 -29.77 7.48
CA PRO A 536 -5.37 -30.86 7.76
C PRO A 536 -5.59 -31.29 9.22
N GLU A 537 -6.46 -32.27 9.42
CA GLU A 537 -6.46 -33.07 10.65
C GLU A 537 -5.12 -33.80 10.72
N ILE A 538 -4.25 -33.32 11.60
CA ILE A 538 -3.04 -34.03 12.01
C ILE A 538 -3.48 -35.30 12.73
N VAL A 539 -3.01 -36.41 12.19
CA VAL A 539 -3.04 -37.76 12.72
C VAL A 539 -2.65 -37.77 14.20
N LEU A 540 -3.65 -37.84 15.08
CA LEU A 540 -3.49 -38.41 16.41
C LEU A 540 -3.58 -39.93 16.27
N LYS A 541 -2.43 -40.59 16.17
CA LYS A 541 -2.30 -42.00 16.52
C LYS A 541 -1.64 -42.10 17.89
N ASP A 542 -2.12 -43.08 18.64
CA ASP A 542 -1.72 -43.50 19.98
C ASP A 542 -2.26 -42.67 21.16
N MET A 543 -3.46 -43.04 21.60
CA MET A 543 -3.60 -43.60 22.95
C MET A 543 -4.92 -44.37 23.09
N SER A 544 -4.81 -45.69 23.03
CA SER A 544 -5.81 -46.64 23.51
C SER A 544 -5.90 -46.57 25.03
N SER A 545 -7.03 -46.15 25.58
CA SER A 545 -7.67 -46.74 26.77
C SER A 545 -8.86 -45.90 27.24
N LEU A 546 -9.90 -46.60 27.72
CA LEU A 546 -11.06 -46.13 28.52
C LEU A 546 -12.38 -45.82 27.77
N THR A 547 -13.05 -46.91 27.40
CA THR A 547 -14.47 -47.28 27.65
C THR A 547 -15.55 -46.20 27.91
N ALA A 548 -16.52 -46.19 26.98
CA ALA A 548 -18.00 -46.08 27.03
C ALA A 548 -18.79 -45.77 28.33
N SER A 549 -19.83 -44.92 28.17
CA SER A 549 -21.27 -45.12 28.52
C SER A 549 -22.03 -43.79 28.23
N GLU A 550 -22.96 -43.68 27.26
CA GLU A 550 -24.39 -44.05 27.23
C GLU A 550 -25.39 -43.09 27.94
N ASP A 551 -26.57 -42.96 27.30
CA ASP A 551 -27.85 -42.29 27.66
C ASP A 551 -28.04 -40.79 27.26
N GLY A 552 -29.09 -40.35 26.53
CA GLY A 552 -30.36 -40.96 26.08
C GLY A 552 -31.15 -40.08 25.07
N GLU A 553 -32.24 -40.64 24.54
CA GLU A 553 -32.97 -40.42 23.27
C GLU A 553 -33.84 -39.14 23.05
N VAL A 554 -34.19 -38.87 21.78
CA VAL A 554 -35.37 -38.07 21.33
C VAL A 554 -36.17 -38.84 20.27
N GLN A 555 -37.50 -38.88 20.40
CA GLN A 555 -38.45 -39.51 19.45
C GLN A 555 -39.14 -38.49 18.51
N LEU A 556 -39.41 -38.96 17.28
CA LEU A 556 -40.10 -38.31 16.15
C LEU A 556 -41.59 -38.68 16.07
N GLU A 557 -42.43 -37.76 15.59
CA GLU A 557 -43.67 -37.93 14.79
C GLU A 557 -44.25 -36.51 14.50
N GLN A 558 -44.94 -36.11 13.42
CA GLN A 558 -45.31 -36.60 12.08
C GLN A 558 -45.90 -35.37 11.33
N CYS A 559 -45.79 -35.28 9.99
CA CYS A 559 -46.37 -34.20 9.16
C CYS A 559 -47.69 -34.60 8.47
N SER A 560 -48.62 -33.67 8.29
CA SER A 560 -49.68 -33.74 7.26
C SER A 560 -50.10 -32.36 6.71
N GLN A 561 -50.60 -32.40 5.48
CA GLN A 561 -50.81 -31.36 4.46
C GLN A 561 -51.94 -30.33 4.73
N GLN A 562 -51.87 -29.13 4.14
CA GLN A 562 -52.84 -28.60 3.15
C GLN A 562 -52.58 -27.14 2.71
N SER A 563 -52.93 -26.88 1.45
CA SER A 563 -52.77 -25.66 0.66
C SER A 563 -53.95 -24.67 0.77
N GLY A 564 -53.64 -23.36 0.72
CA GLY A 564 -54.52 -22.31 0.18
C GLY A 564 -55.08 -21.26 1.16
N ALA A 565 -54.50 -20.05 1.17
CA ALA A 565 -55.18 -18.75 1.31
C ALA A 565 -54.14 -17.60 1.35
N ILE A 566 -54.29 -16.59 0.50
CA ILE A 566 -53.55 -15.34 0.58
C ILE A 566 -54.03 -14.60 1.83
N ASN A 567 -53.15 -14.44 2.82
CA ASN A 567 -53.46 -13.76 4.08
C ASN A 567 -53.42 -12.22 3.86
N PRO A 568 -54.37 -11.43 4.40
CA PRO A 568 -54.49 -9.98 4.19
C PRO A 568 -53.42 -9.14 4.90
N LEU A 569 -52.34 -9.76 5.35
CA LEU A 569 -51.18 -9.13 5.99
C LEU A 569 -50.12 -8.62 4.99
N SER A 570 -50.15 -9.06 3.72
CA SER A 570 -49.19 -8.56 2.73
C SER A 570 -49.58 -7.21 2.11
N GLN A 571 -50.88 -6.86 2.10
CA GLN A 571 -51.31 -5.51 1.70
C GLN A 571 -51.03 -4.46 2.76
N THR A 572 -51.09 -4.83 4.05
CA THR A 572 -50.73 -3.93 5.16
C THR A 572 -49.24 -3.67 5.24
N LEU A 573 -48.39 -4.66 4.97
CA LEU A 573 -46.93 -4.47 4.94
C LEU A 573 -46.49 -3.64 3.72
N ILE A 574 -47.10 -3.83 2.55
CA ILE A 574 -46.82 -3.01 1.35
C ILE A 574 -47.37 -1.58 1.52
N GLN A 575 -48.53 -1.39 2.17
CA GLN A 575 -49.02 -0.05 2.53
C GLN A 575 -48.20 0.61 3.65
N GLN A 576 -47.61 -0.16 4.58
CA GLN A 576 -46.70 0.35 5.62
C GLN A 576 -45.31 0.68 5.06
N LEU A 577 -44.80 -0.08 4.10
CA LEU A 577 -43.55 0.24 3.38
C LEU A 577 -43.73 1.41 2.39
N ALA A 578 -44.94 1.61 1.86
CA ALA A 578 -45.28 2.78 1.06
C ALA A 578 -45.41 4.08 1.88
N LYS A 579 -45.57 4.01 3.22
CA LYS A 579 -45.58 5.18 4.12
C LYS A 579 -44.20 5.78 4.37
N PHE A 580 -43.10 5.06 4.08
CA PHE A 580 -41.73 5.60 4.17
C PHE A 580 -41.30 6.37 2.90
N ARG A 581 -42.25 6.94 2.17
CA ARG A 581 -42.01 7.77 0.98
C ARG A 581 -42.69 9.14 1.04
N THR A 582 -42.87 9.69 2.23
CA THR A 582 -43.18 11.12 2.39
C THR A 582 -42.09 11.76 3.22
N ARG A 583 -41.17 12.43 2.52
CA ARG A 583 -40.13 13.27 3.10
C ARG A 583 -40.79 14.33 3.99
N THR A 584 -40.34 14.48 5.24
CA THR A 584 -41.03 15.40 6.17
C THR A 584 -40.80 16.88 5.82
N ILE A 585 -39.62 17.23 5.30
CA ILE A 585 -39.28 18.55 4.74
C ILE A 585 -38.04 18.45 3.83
N ALA A 586 -37.97 19.20 2.72
CA ALA A 586 -36.77 19.30 1.88
C ALA A 586 -35.88 20.50 2.28
N ALA A 587 -34.57 20.43 2.01
CA ALA A 587 -33.64 21.51 2.38
C ALA A 587 -34.03 22.91 1.83
N ALA A 588 -34.60 22.95 0.62
CA ALA A 588 -35.06 24.19 -0.02
C ALA A 588 -36.33 24.78 0.61
N GLU A 589 -37.05 23.99 1.42
CA GLU A 589 -38.33 24.37 2.05
C GLU A 589 -38.15 24.75 3.54
N VAL A 590 -36.92 24.65 4.06
CA VAL A 590 -36.62 24.98 5.47
C VAL A 590 -36.68 26.49 5.70
N ASN A 591 -37.73 26.96 6.35
CA ASN A 591 -37.84 28.32 6.88
C ASN A 591 -37.29 28.40 8.32
N TRP A 592 -36.19 29.12 8.50
CA TRP A 592 -35.45 29.26 9.76
C TRP A 592 -36.14 30.12 10.83
N ASP A 593 -37.19 30.86 10.44
CA ASP A 593 -38.00 31.70 11.33
C ASP A 593 -39.38 31.07 11.62
N ASN A 594 -39.69 29.92 11.01
CA ASN A 594 -40.92 29.19 11.30
C ASN A 594 -40.70 28.24 12.51
N PRO A 595 -41.42 28.45 13.64
CA PRO A 595 -41.24 27.64 14.84
C PRO A 595 -41.57 26.15 14.63
N GLU A 596 -42.47 25.81 13.70
CA GLU A 596 -42.77 24.40 13.40
C GLU A 596 -41.62 23.70 12.67
N HIS A 597 -40.90 24.42 11.80
CA HIS A 597 -39.74 23.87 11.09
C HIS A 597 -38.56 23.69 12.05
N VAL A 598 -38.35 24.64 12.97
CA VAL A 598 -37.31 24.51 14.00
C VAL A 598 -37.59 23.34 14.95
N LEU A 599 -38.86 23.13 15.31
CA LEU A 599 -39.27 21.97 16.11
C LEU A 599 -39.00 20.67 15.34
N LEU A 600 -39.37 20.61 14.06
CA LEU A 600 -39.15 19.44 13.21
C LEU A 600 -37.66 19.10 13.05
N LEU A 601 -36.80 20.11 12.83
CA LEU A 601 -35.34 19.94 12.79
C LEU A 601 -34.81 19.37 14.11
N THR A 602 -35.34 19.86 15.24
CA THR A 602 -34.96 19.35 16.57
C THR A 602 -35.39 17.90 16.76
N GLU A 603 -36.60 17.51 16.32
CA GLU A 603 -37.06 16.12 16.35
C GLU A 603 -36.22 15.19 15.45
N MET A 604 -35.58 15.74 14.42
CA MET A 604 -34.61 15.06 13.55
C MET A 604 -33.17 15.05 14.10
N GLY A 605 -32.95 15.61 15.30
CA GLY A 605 -31.63 15.68 15.93
C GLY A 605 -30.73 16.79 15.37
N ILE A 606 -31.30 17.82 14.72
CA ILE A 606 -30.59 19.00 14.23
C ILE A 606 -30.88 20.17 15.17
N SER A 607 -29.86 20.65 15.88
CA SER A 607 -29.94 21.83 16.75
C SER A 607 -29.41 23.08 16.06
N MET A 608 -30.07 24.21 16.32
CA MET A 608 -29.75 25.51 15.73
C MET A 608 -29.38 26.52 16.83
N VAL A 609 -28.21 27.15 16.69
CA VAL A 609 -27.69 28.16 17.64
C VAL A 609 -27.41 29.46 16.88
N ARG A 610 -28.11 30.55 17.21
CA ARG A 610 -27.83 31.89 16.67
C ARG A 610 -26.68 32.54 17.46
N ARG A 611 -25.64 32.99 16.76
CA ARG A 611 -24.53 33.76 17.34
C ARG A 611 -24.81 35.27 17.26
N GLU A 612 -24.17 36.04 18.15
CA GLU A 612 -24.38 37.50 18.30
C GLU A 612 -24.11 38.33 17.04
N ASN A 613 -23.38 37.78 16.07
CA ASN A 613 -23.09 38.39 14.76
C ASN A 613 -24.14 38.08 13.67
N GLY A 614 -25.27 37.45 14.03
CA GLY A 614 -26.35 37.10 13.08
C GLY A 614 -26.12 35.79 12.32
N HIS A 615 -25.03 35.05 12.58
CA HIS A 615 -24.78 33.75 11.93
C HIS A 615 -25.49 32.61 12.66
N ILE A 616 -26.02 31.66 11.88
CA ILE A 616 -26.72 30.47 12.39
C ILE A 616 -25.76 29.27 12.33
N LEU A 617 -25.49 28.64 13.47
CA LEU A 617 -24.74 27.40 13.55
C LEU A 617 -25.72 26.23 13.68
N LEU A 618 -25.61 25.28 12.75
CA LEU A 618 -26.38 24.04 12.74
C LEU A 618 -25.47 22.88 13.15
N SER A 619 -25.90 22.07 14.10
CA SER A 619 -25.21 20.84 14.52
C SER A 619 -26.19 19.67 14.52
N GLN A 620 -25.74 18.53 14.00
CA GLN A 620 -26.54 17.30 13.95
C GLN A 620 -26.00 16.30 14.98
N ASP A 621 -26.93 15.73 15.75
CA ASP A 621 -26.69 14.74 16.78
C ASP A 621 -27.81 13.70 16.72
N ALA A 622 -27.51 12.55 16.10
CA ALA A 622 -28.48 11.48 15.87
C ALA A 622 -29.06 10.90 17.18
N THR A 623 -28.37 11.07 18.31
CA THR A 623 -28.83 10.58 19.62
C THR A 623 -29.94 11.42 20.22
N LYS A 624 -30.07 12.68 19.77
CA LYS A 624 -31.10 13.62 20.20
C LYS A 624 -32.36 13.61 19.32
N ALA A 625 -32.35 12.83 18.25
CA ALA A 625 -33.52 12.65 17.39
C ALA A 625 -34.60 11.81 18.09
N LYS A 626 -35.87 12.12 17.81
CA LYS A 626 -37.04 11.48 18.43
C LYS A 626 -37.23 10.02 18.00
N SER A 627 -36.67 9.63 16.85
CA SER A 627 -36.66 8.25 16.38
C SER A 627 -35.50 8.00 15.41
N VAL A 628 -35.15 6.73 15.24
CA VAL A 628 -34.11 6.29 14.29
C VAL A 628 -34.44 6.70 12.84
N GLY A 629 -35.72 6.69 12.46
CA GLY A 629 -36.16 7.15 11.14
C GLY A 629 -35.94 8.64 10.93
N LEU A 630 -36.29 9.46 11.93
CA LEU A 630 -36.08 10.91 11.89
C LEU A 630 -34.59 11.30 11.99
N ALA A 631 -33.78 10.50 12.69
CA ALA A 631 -32.32 10.70 12.72
C ALA A 631 -31.70 10.52 11.32
N ALA A 632 -32.14 9.49 10.59
CA ALA A 632 -31.70 9.23 9.22
C ALA A 632 -32.17 10.34 8.26
N GLU A 633 -33.42 10.80 8.38
CA GLU A 633 -33.91 11.96 7.63
C GLU A 633 -33.13 13.25 7.96
N GLY A 634 -32.83 13.50 9.24
CA GLY A 634 -32.03 14.64 9.68
C GLY A 634 -30.61 14.66 9.12
N MET A 635 -29.96 13.49 9.03
CA MET A 635 -28.64 13.37 8.40
C MET A 635 -28.68 13.74 6.91
N ILE A 636 -29.69 13.24 6.18
CA ILE A 636 -29.87 13.54 4.76
C ILE A 636 -30.18 15.03 4.56
N LEU A 637 -31.05 15.60 5.39
CA LEU A 637 -31.42 17.02 5.33
C LEU A 637 -30.21 17.93 5.62
N MET A 638 -29.38 17.59 6.60
CA MET A 638 -28.16 18.33 6.93
C MET A 638 -27.15 18.30 5.77
N GLN A 639 -27.02 17.15 5.09
CA GLN A 639 -26.16 17.00 3.92
C GLN A 639 -26.65 17.83 2.73
N GLU A 640 -27.97 17.89 2.50
CA GLU A 640 -28.56 18.75 1.48
C GLU A 640 -28.45 20.24 1.79
N LEU A 641 -28.64 20.63 3.06
CA LEU A 641 -28.42 22.00 3.50
C LEU A 641 -26.97 22.42 3.24
N ILE A 642 -25.99 21.58 3.61
CA ILE A 642 -24.57 21.80 3.31
C ILE A 642 -24.32 21.89 1.80
N GLN A 643 -24.98 21.05 0.98
CA GLN A 643 -24.84 21.09 -0.48
C GLN A 643 -25.50 22.32 -1.10
N SER A 644 -26.64 22.78 -0.58
CA SER A 644 -27.33 23.98 -1.06
C SER A 644 -26.54 25.26 -0.77
N PHE A 645 -25.74 25.27 0.29
CA PHE A 645 -24.79 26.36 0.62
C PHE A 645 -23.40 26.17 -0.02
N ARG A 646 -23.16 25.07 -0.75
CA ARG A 646 -21.95 24.88 -1.56
C ARG A 646 -22.24 25.28 -3.01
N ALA A 647 -21.71 26.44 -3.41
CA ALA A 647 -21.60 26.82 -4.81
C ALA A 647 -20.84 25.72 -5.62
N PRO A 648 -21.08 25.60 -6.94
CA PRO A 648 -20.46 24.59 -7.81
C PRO A 648 -18.91 24.70 -7.87
N PRO A 649 -18.21 23.63 -8.31
CA PRO A 649 -16.76 23.46 -8.16
C PRO A 649 -15.96 24.57 -8.85
N ASN A 650 -15.03 25.18 -8.10
CA ASN A 650 -14.04 26.12 -8.63
C ASN A 650 -13.26 25.45 -9.79
N GLN A 651 -13.28 26.11 -10.95
CA GLN A 651 -12.25 25.96 -11.97
C GLN A 651 -10.86 26.04 -11.31
N LEU A 652 -9.91 25.18 -11.69
CA LEU A 652 -8.51 25.41 -11.38
C LEU A 652 -8.15 26.79 -11.93
N LEU A 653 -7.94 27.76 -11.05
CA LEU A 653 -7.56 29.12 -11.42
C LEU A 653 -6.14 29.07 -12.00
N THR A 654 -5.98 29.59 -13.21
CA THR A 654 -4.68 29.87 -13.82
C THR A 654 -4.28 31.31 -13.48
N ALA A 655 -2.99 31.50 -13.22
CA ALA A 655 -2.40 32.81 -12.98
C ALA A 655 -1.47 33.19 -14.14
N ASN A 656 -1.20 34.47 -14.24
CA ASN A 656 -0.30 35.04 -15.23
C ASN A 656 0.80 35.82 -14.52
N VAL A 657 2.00 35.70 -15.06
CA VAL A 657 3.21 36.41 -14.64
C VAL A 657 3.62 37.32 -15.79
N LEU A 658 3.36 38.60 -15.65
CA LEU A 658 3.75 39.63 -16.61
C LEU A 658 5.19 40.07 -16.32
N LEU A 659 6.05 39.97 -17.32
CA LEU A 659 7.41 40.46 -17.31
C LEU A 659 7.48 41.73 -18.15
N SER A 660 7.88 42.85 -17.56
CA SER A 660 7.98 44.13 -18.25
C SER A 660 9.26 44.88 -17.91
N SER A 661 9.94 45.44 -18.92
CA SER A 661 11.06 46.35 -18.72
C SER A 661 10.55 47.79 -18.53
N ARG A 662 11.16 48.58 -17.63
CA ARG A 662 10.74 49.98 -17.38
C ARG A 662 10.86 50.85 -18.63
N GLN A 663 11.78 50.52 -19.53
CA GLN A 663 11.98 51.25 -20.79
C GLN A 663 10.99 50.82 -21.89
N GLY A 664 10.09 49.86 -21.61
CA GLY A 664 9.09 49.37 -22.56
C GLY A 664 9.65 48.54 -23.72
N SER A 665 10.93 48.17 -23.67
CA SER A 665 11.64 47.39 -24.69
C SER A 665 11.27 45.91 -24.69
N PHE A 666 10.71 45.40 -23.59
CA PHE A 666 10.31 44.00 -23.42
C PHE A 666 9.02 43.89 -22.60
N ASN A 667 8.08 43.09 -23.11
CA ASN A 667 6.83 42.76 -22.45
C ASN A 667 6.39 41.34 -22.85
N THR A 668 6.25 40.43 -21.88
CA THR A 668 5.74 39.08 -22.12
C THR A 668 4.93 38.57 -20.92
N THR A 669 3.95 37.71 -21.17
CA THR A 669 3.13 37.09 -20.13
C THR A 669 3.37 35.59 -20.11
N LEU A 670 3.78 35.07 -18.95
CA LEU A 670 3.96 33.65 -18.71
C LEU A 670 2.74 33.09 -17.98
N LYS A 671 2.29 31.90 -18.38
CA LYS A 671 1.29 31.16 -17.60
C LYS A 671 1.93 30.59 -16.35
N ALA A 672 1.20 30.66 -15.25
CA ALA A 672 1.65 30.20 -13.95
C ALA A 672 0.51 29.56 -13.15
N SER A 673 0.90 28.78 -12.15
CA SER A 673 0.00 28.09 -11.26
C SER A 673 -0.05 28.84 -9.93
N PRO A 674 -1.20 29.39 -9.49
CA PRO A 674 -1.28 30.11 -8.22
C PRO A 674 -1.21 29.15 -7.03
N ALA A 675 -0.68 29.64 -5.91
CA ALA A 675 -0.79 28.96 -4.63
C ALA A 675 -2.22 29.01 -4.09
N GLN A 676 -2.62 27.96 -3.38
CA GLN A 676 -3.86 27.87 -2.60
C GLN A 676 -3.67 28.39 -1.17
N PHE A 677 -2.47 28.85 -0.83
CA PHE A 677 -2.12 29.52 0.42
C PHE A 677 -1.62 30.93 0.10
N GLY A 678 -1.54 31.79 1.12
CA GLY A 678 -1.13 33.18 0.93
C GLY A 678 -2.26 34.06 0.42
N LEU A 679 -1.90 35.24 -0.07
CA LEU A 679 -2.86 36.20 -0.62
C LEU A 679 -3.38 35.71 -1.98
N PRO A 680 -4.71 35.55 -2.17
CA PRO A 680 -5.25 35.11 -3.44
C PRO A 680 -5.06 36.18 -4.53
N LEU A 681 -4.71 35.75 -5.74
CA LEU A 681 -4.58 36.65 -6.89
C LEU A 681 -5.96 37.05 -7.43
N THR A 682 -6.12 38.33 -7.76
CA THR A 682 -7.31 38.90 -8.40
C THR A 682 -7.11 39.09 -9.90
N LYS A 683 -8.17 39.46 -10.64
CA LYS A 683 -8.09 39.84 -12.07
C LYS A 683 -7.32 41.15 -12.30
N GLU A 684 -7.22 41.99 -11.27
CA GLU A 684 -6.33 43.16 -11.25
C GLU A 684 -4.92 42.73 -10.83
N ILE A 685 -3.90 43.49 -11.26
CA ILE A 685 -2.50 43.22 -10.88
C ILE A 685 -2.39 43.21 -9.36
N GLY A 686 -2.16 42.03 -8.79
CA GLY A 686 -2.17 41.80 -7.35
C GLY A 686 -0.91 42.28 -6.67
N VAL A 687 0.26 42.01 -7.26
CA VAL A 687 1.57 42.48 -6.79
C VAL A 687 2.46 42.77 -7.99
N GLU A 688 3.21 43.88 -7.92
CA GLU A 688 4.26 44.26 -8.89
C GLU A 688 5.57 44.56 -8.14
N GLY A 689 6.69 43.99 -8.59
CA GLY A 689 7.99 44.20 -7.97
C GLY A 689 9.19 43.83 -8.86
N THR A 690 10.39 44.10 -8.38
CA THR A 690 11.65 43.61 -8.98
C THR A 690 11.99 42.22 -8.47
N LEU A 691 12.64 41.38 -9.28
CA LEU A 691 13.02 40.02 -8.89
C LEU A 691 14.33 39.99 -8.10
N ALA A 692 14.46 39.01 -7.21
CA ALA A 692 15.73 38.57 -6.67
C ALA A 692 15.72 37.05 -6.50
N PHE A 693 16.82 36.39 -6.87
CA PHE A 693 16.99 34.96 -6.63
C PHE A 693 17.39 34.73 -5.18
N ALA A 694 16.81 33.71 -4.55
CA ALA A 694 17.29 33.27 -3.24
C ALA A 694 18.74 32.76 -3.37
N GLY A 695 19.64 33.27 -2.53
CA GLY A 695 21.04 32.82 -2.46
C GLY A 695 21.16 31.37 -1.99
N GLU A 696 22.39 30.84 -1.92
CA GLU A 696 22.61 29.44 -1.52
C GLU A 696 22.15 29.16 -0.05
N PRO A 697 21.31 28.14 0.19
CA PRO A 697 20.75 27.21 -0.79
C PRO A 697 19.52 27.80 -1.51
N VAL A 698 19.56 27.72 -2.86
CA VAL A 698 18.56 28.23 -3.83
C VAL A 698 17.16 27.57 -3.65
N GLU A 699 17.06 26.60 -2.74
CA GLU A 699 15.85 25.86 -2.42
C GLU A 699 14.98 26.54 -1.34
N GLY A 700 15.49 27.49 -0.55
CA GLY A 700 14.67 28.18 0.46
C GLY A 700 14.08 27.27 1.54
N CYS A 701 14.79 26.19 1.88
CA CYS A 701 14.32 25.10 2.76
C CYS A 701 14.98 25.04 4.14
N VAL A 702 15.89 25.97 4.49
CA VAL A 702 16.67 25.92 5.74
C VAL A 702 16.46 27.19 6.56
N GLY A 703 16.28 27.03 7.88
CA GLY A 703 15.85 28.07 8.81
C GLY A 703 16.89 29.16 9.09
N GLY A 704 16.42 30.41 9.03
CA GLY A 704 17.14 31.64 9.35
C GLY A 704 17.23 32.59 8.16
N SER A 705 16.96 33.87 8.37
CA SER A 705 17.06 34.95 7.35
C SER A 705 18.50 35.30 6.95
N GLN A 706 19.51 34.55 7.43
CA GLN A 706 20.91 34.79 7.13
C GLN A 706 21.21 34.41 5.67
N GLY A 707 21.59 35.40 4.86
CA GLY A 707 21.89 35.22 3.42
C GLY A 707 20.73 35.55 2.47
N LEU A 708 19.58 36.02 2.99
CA LEU A 708 18.40 36.40 2.18
C LEU A 708 18.04 37.89 2.25
N GLU A 709 18.93 38.74 2.78
CA GLU A 709 18.72 40.20 2.89
C GLU A 709 18.39 40.87 1.54
N GLU A 710 18.87 40.28 0.44
CA GLU A 710 18.64 40.80 -0.91
C GLU A 710 17.19 40.67 -1.39
N LEU A 711 16.35 39.89 -0.68
CA LEU A 711 14.94 39.65 -1.00
C LEU A 711 13.99 40.73 -0.44
N GLU A 712 14.46 41.59 0.46
CA GLU A 712 13.61 42.60 1.10
C GLU A 712 12.96 43.54 0.06
N GLY A 713 11.64 43.63 0.06
CA GLY A 713 10.86 44.46 -0.87
C GLY A 713 10.79 43.94 -2.31
N LYS A 714 11.24 42.70 -2.57
CA LYS A 714 11.34 42.11 -3.92
C LYS A 714 10.49 40.85 -4.08
N VAL A 715 10.30 40.44 -5.33
CA VAL A 715 9.70 39.15 -5.68
C VAL A 715 10.78 38.08 -5.63
N ALA A 716 10.67 37.16 -4.66
CA ALA A 716 11.65 36.10 -4.46
C ALA A 716 11.50 35.00 -5.52
N VAL A 717 12.60 34.61 -6.15
CA VAL A 717 12.67 33.47 -7.08
C VAL A 717 13.38 32.33 -6.40
N VAL A 718 12.68 31.21 -6.21
CA VAL A 718 13.18 30.01 -5.54
C VAL A 718 13.06 28.79 -6.44
N MET A 719 13.93 27.81 -6.23
CA MET A 719 13.84 26.53 -6.93
C MET A 719 12.93 25.54 -6.18
N ARG A 720 12.23 24.71 -6.95
CA ARG A 720 11.63 23.48 -6.44
C ARG A 720 12.72 22.60 -5.81
N GLY A 721 12.48 22.11 -4.60
CA GLY A 721 13.47 21.42 -3.76
C GLY A 721 12.81 20.62 -2.62
N GLY A 722 13.58 20.27 -1.60
CA GLY A 722 13.22 19.23 -0.61
C GLY A 722 12.16 19.56 0.47
N CYS A 723 11.54 20.74 0.47
CA CYS A 723 10.57 21.19 1.49
C CYS A 723 9.24 21.67 0.86
N MET A 724 8.18 21.82 1.68
CA MET A 724 6.87 22.25 1.19
C MET A 724 6.89 23.68 0.63
N PHE A 725 6.04 23.97 -0.36
CA PHE A 725 5.94 25.32 -0.94
C PHE A 725 5.49 26.38 0.07
N SER A 726 4.63 26.00 1.01
CA SER A 726 4.23 26.87 2.12
C SER A 726 5.40 27.22 3.03
N ASP A 727 6.36 26.31 3.23
CA ASP A 727 7.53 26.56 4.07
C ASP A 727 8.49 27.51 3.36
N LYS A 728 8.71 27.33 2.06
CA LYS A 728 9.46 28.29 1.22
C LYS A 728 8.85 29.68 1.29
N ALA A 729 7.52 29.77 1.18
CA ALA A 729 6.79 31.02 1.26
C ALA A 729 6.99 31.73 2.60
N ARG A 730 6.96 30.98 3.72
CA ARG A 730 7.25 31.52 5.06
C ARG A 730 8.68 32.04 5.16
N VAL A 731 9.66 31.27 4.68
CA VAL A 731 11.08 31.65 4.75
C VAL A 731 11.35 32.93 3.97
N VAL A 732 10.84 33.06 2.74
CA VAL A 732 11.05 34.27 1.94
C VAL A 732 10.23 35.46 2.44
N GLU A 733 9.05 35.22 3.03
CA GLU A 733 8.26 36.26 3.70
C GLU A 733 8.95 36.78 4.96
N GLU A 734 9.58 35.90 5.75
CA GLU A 734 10.43 36.29 6.89
C GLU A 734 11.67 37.08 6.46
N ALA A 735 12.17 36.85 5.25
CA ALA A 735 13.24 37.63 4.62
C ALA A 735 12.74 38.96 3.99
N GLY A 736 11.45 39.30 4.11
CA GLY A 736 10.88 40.56 3.64
C GLY A 736 10.48 40.58 2.17
N ALA A 737 10.39 39.43 1.49
CA ALA A 737 9.88 39.35 0.13
C ALA A 737 8.39 39.73 0.07
N ILE A 738 7.97 40.37 -1.02
CA ILE A 738 6.58 40.81 -1.23
C ILE A 738 5.74 39.80 -2.01
N ALA A 739 6.38 38.86 -2.70
CA ALA A 739 5.77 37.74 -3.40
C ALA A 739 6.80 36.65 -3.75
N MET A 740 6.36 35.47 -4.17
CA MET A 740 7.24 34.34 -4.49
C MET A 740 6.95 33.71 -5.86
N VAL A 741 8.00 33.43 -6.64
CA VAL A 741 7.98 32.58 -7.84
C VAL A 741 8.78 31.32 -7.57
N VAL A 742 8.14 30.16 -7.75
CA VAL A 742 8.80 28.86 -7.66
C VAL A 742 9.08 28.33 -9.06
N LEU A 743 10.33 27.99 -9.34
CA LEU A 743 10.75 27.40 -10.61
C LEU A 743 10.82 25.89 -10.50
N ASP A 744 10.17 25.18 -11.43
CA ASP A 744 10.30 23.73 -11.54
C ASP A 744 11.73 23.34 -11.91
N ASN A 745 12.20 22.21 -11.38
CA ASN A 745 13.51 21.65 -11.67
C ASN A 745 13.43 20.44 -12.63
N LYS A 746 12.22 20.06 -13.06
CA LYS A 746 11.98 19.00 -14.05
C LYS A 746 12.17 19.54 -15.48
N ALA A 747 13.27 19.19 -16.12
CA ALA A 747 13.57 19.58 -17.49
C ALA A 747 12.42 19.24 -18.46
N GLY A 748 12.01 20.22 -19.27
CA GLY A 748 10.98 20.08 -20.31
C GLY A 748 9.52 20.18 -19.82
N SER A 749 9.27 20.43 -18.53
CA SER A 749 7.90 20.67 -18.04
C SER A 749 7.33 21.98 -18.60
N SER A 750 6.02 22.01 -18.88
CA SER A 750 5.31 23.20 -19.36
C SER A 750 3.80 23.08 -19.17
N PHE A 751 3.08 24.20 -19.27
CA PHE A 751 1.61 24.20 -19.33
C PHE A 751 1.05 23.49 -20.56
N LYS A 752 1.85 23.30 -21.62
CA LYS A 752 1.45 22.56 -22.83
C LYS A 752 1.62 21.05 -22.66
N ALA A 753 2.55 20.61 -21.81
CA ALA A 753 2.92 19.21 -21.63
C ALA A 753 2.16 18.50 -20.49
N GLY A 754 1.43 19.22 -19.64
CA GLY A 754 0.68 18.65 -18.53
C GLY A 754 -0.35 19.62 -17.90
N PRO A 755 -1.23 19.12 -17.01
CA PRO A 755 -2.24 19.95 -16.35
C PRO A 755 -1.60 20.96 -15.37
N PRO A 756 -2.32 22.04 -15.00
CA PRO A 756 -1.84 23.02 -14.03
C PRO A 756 -1.45 22.37 -12.71
N PHE A 757 -0.30 22.76 -12.18
CA PHE A 757 0.18 22.33 -10.88
C PHE A 757 -0.56 23.09 -9.76
N ALA A 758 -0.93 22.43 -8.66
CA ALA A 758 -1.59 23.10 -7.53
C ALA A 758 -0.65 23.10 -6.32
N MET A 759 -0.21 24.29 -5.90
CA MET A 759 0.56 24.44 -4.66
C MET A 759 -0.41 24.60 -3.49
N SER A 760 -0.57 23.57 -2.68
CA SER A 760 -1.34 23.61 -1.43
C SER A 760 -0.41 23.60 -0.21
N GLY A 761 -0.94 24.04 0.93
CA GLY A 761 -0.25 24.07 2.21
C GLY A 761 -1.25 24.27 3.33
N ASP A 762 -0.99 23.70 4.50
CA ASP A 762 -1.86 23.84 5.69
C ASP A 762 -1.65 25.22 6.32
N PRO A 763 -2.63 26.14 6.29
CA PRO A 763 -2.52 27.45 6.94
C PRO A 763 -2.55 27.37 8.47
N HIS A 764 -2.88 26.20 9.03
CA HIS A 764 -3.23 26.03 10.44
C HIS A 764 -2.36 25.02 11.19
N SER A 765 -1.15 24.74 10.70
CA SER A 765 -0.14 23.99 11.45
C SER A 765 0.09 24.68 12.81
N HIS A 766 -0.25 23.98 13.91
CA HIS A 766 -0.29 24.52 15.28
C HIS A 766 0.96 25.35 15.64
N GLY A 767 0.82 26.69 15.64
CA GLY A 767 1.84 27.63 16.13
C GLY A 767 2.62 28.43 15.08
N LEU A 768 2.41 28.19 13.78
CA LEU A 768 3.10 28.94 12.71
C LEU A 768 2.29 30.16 12.23
N LYS A 769 2.99 31.22 11.80
CA LYS A 769 2.38 32.44 11.25
C LYS A 769 1.71 32.13 9.90
N ALA A 770 0.53 32.71 9.66
CA ALA A 770 -0.16 32.61 8.38
C ALA A 770 0.62 33.33 7.28
N ILE A 771 0.69 32.73 6.09
CA ILE A 771 1.39 33.30 4.93
C ILE A 771 0.54 34.43 4.37
N THR A 772 1.14 35.60 4.13
CA THR A 772 0.41 36.79 3.64
C THR A 772 0.86 37.29 2.27
N ILE A 773 1.88 36.67 1.67
CA ILE A 773 2.35 37.00 0.32
C ILE A 773 1.74 36.07 -0.74
N PRO A 774 1.51 36.53 -1.98
CA PRO A 774 1.09 35.66 -3.08
C PRO A 774 2.27 34.84 -3.61
N ALA A 775 1.98 33.63 -4.06
CA ALA A 775 2.97 32.72 -4.63
C ALA A 775 2.48 32.07 -5.93
N VAL A 776 3.38 31.93 -6.90
CA VAL A 776 3.11 31.32 -8.21
C VAL A 776 4.18 30.30 -8.59
N PHE A 777 3.80 29.30 -9.37
CA PHE A 777 4.68 28.24 -9.86
C PHE A 777 4.84 28.33 -11.38
N LEU A 778 6.09 28.27 -11.84
CA LEU A 778 6.46 28.21 -13.26
C LEU A 778 7.10 26.85 -13.57
N PHE A 779 6.60 26.20 -14.61
CA PHE A 779 7.25 25.03 -15.20
C PHE A 779 8.56 25.39 -15.90
N ASP A 780 9.40 24.41 -16.22
CA ASP A 780 10.76 24.62 -16.73
C ASP A 780 10.80 25.45 -18.03
N GLN A 781 9.89 25.23 -18.99
CA GLN A 781 9.88 26.02 -20.23
C GLN A 781 9.55 27.49 -19.98
N GLU A 782 8.54 27.79 -19.15
CA GLU A 782 8.22 29.17 -18.76
C GLU A 782 9.32 29.78 -17.87
N ALA A 783 9.94 28.98 -17.00
CA ALA A 783 11.06 29.39 -16.15
C ALA A 783 12.31 29.75 -16.96
N GLN A 784 12.59 29.06 -18.08
CA GLN A 784 13.68 29.41 -18.99
C GLN A 784 13.48 30.79 -19.62
N VAL A 785 12.24 31.14 -20.00
CA VAL A 785 11.92 32.49 -20.52
C VAL A 785 12.16 33.55 -19.45
N LEU A 786 11.78 33.27 -18.20
CA LEU A 786 12.06 34.17 -17.07
C LEU A 786 13.57 34.36 -16.86
N ARG A 787 14.35 33.28 -16.84
CA ARG A 787 15.82 33.35 -16.66
C ARG A 787 16.50 34.15 -17.76
N GLN A 788 16.14 33.89 -19.02
CA GLN A 788 16.65 34.66 -20.16
C GLN A 788 16.25 36.14 -20.09
N ALA A 789 15.04 36.45 -19.62
CA ALA A 789 14.60 37.84 -19.47
C ALA A 789 15.40 38.57 -18.37
N VAL A 790 15.72 37.90 -17.26
CA VAL A 790 16.53 38.52 -16.19
C VAL A 790 17.96 38.80 -16.66
N GLU A 791 18.56 37.92 -17.46
CA GLU A 791 19.91 38.12 -18.01
C GLU A 791 19.96 39.28 -19.02
N ASN A 792 18.93 39.43 -19.84
CA ASN A 792 18.90 40.41 -20.92
C ASN A 792 18.37 41.80 -20.50
N TYR A 793 17.57 41.88 -19.43
CA TYR A 793 16.91 43.11 -18.99
C TYR A 793 17.14 43.35 -17.49
N PRO A 794 18.17 44.13 -17.10
CA PRO A 794 18.48 44.42 -15.70
C PRO A 794 17.40 45.22 -14.97
N ASP A 795 16.48 45.86 -15.69
CA ASP A 795 15.38 46.68 -15.16
C ASP A 795 14.02 45.95 -15.16
N LEU A 796 14.04 44.62 -15.26
CA LEU A 796 12.85 43.77 -15.33
C LEU A 796 11.98 43.90 -14.07
N ARG A 797 10.69 44.12 -14.29
CA ARG A 797 9.63 44.04 -13.29
C ARG A 797 8.72 42.86 -13.57
N VAL A 798 8.13 42.36 -12.49
CA VAL A 798 7.20 41.24 -12.54
C VAL A 798 5.91 41.58 -11.83
N ALA A 799 4.80 41.27 -12.48
CA ALA A 799 3.45 41.47 -11.97
C ALA A 799 2.63 40.18 -12.03
N PHE A 800 1.84 39.90 -10.99
CA PHE A 800 0.97 38.72 -10.92
C PHE A 800 -0.50 39.08 -11.00
N PHE A 801 -1.29 38.32 -11.77
CA PHE A 801 -2.75 38.44 -11.81
C PHE A 801 -3.40 37.10 -12.20
N SER A 802 -4.66 36.90 -11.83
CA SER A 802 -5.47 35.72 -12.19
C SER A 802 -6.29 35.98 -13.46
N ASP A 803 -6.63 34.91 -14.20
CA ASP A 803 -7.53 34.97 -15.36
C ASP A 803 -8.98 35.39 -15.02
#